data_AF-A0A931VT01-F1
#
_entry.id   AF-A0A931VT01-F1
#
_cell.length_a   1.000
_cell.length_b   1.000
_cell.length_c   1.000
_cell.angle_alpha   90.00
_cell.angle_beta   90.00
_cell.angle_gamma   90.00
#
_symmetry.space_group_name_H-M   'P 1'
#
loop_
_entity.id
_entity.type
_entity.pdbx_description
1 polymer ?
#
loop_
_entity_poly.entity_id
_entity_poly.type
_entity_poly.pdbx_seq_one_letter_code
_entity_poly.pdbx_strand_id
1 'polypeptide(L)'
;MESLFSTSTLSVMAAIAASLLAGYLVGRVRRRPGSAPSRRAESGQVDLQRSMEHLQKSFKDLAAEAETARRERAEMSRVLAVLPDLLRNLTSSVTLKDIHMAIVTIVRSLTDARLVLFYSAQGSAQGDILILRTAIGLNAEAARDIKEVRIGEGRIGTAALKRITNHQLFQEVKLHADVDMQTRLYNATYFRKYLETEINKARRLHRPLSLVWLDIDHFRSYNETSGHEAGDEVLRIVGRLVKDSTRAVDIPCRVGGQAFSVILPETAREGAARVAETVRGKVEAHEMPLAVNQPGRVRLMAREDIGRKARRLREAIRRHDRKYYVEDAPEISDAEYDALVDELKAIEKAHPELVTPDSPTQRVGGEPTKVFPPFRHAVPMLSLDNTYSKEELTLFHDRVARFLGAEVPEYVVELKIDGVAVALRYEGGMLRVGGTRGNGEAGDEITANLRTIRSIPLSVKAEGEGLAFEVRGEVFMPRKAFDRANEEREDAGEPLFANPRNACSGSLKLQDPRDVAGRRLDAFFYAYLPGRGAPAFPTHAQGLDFLGTLGFKVNPNIRVCRGVEEIIRVCDSWEERRDALPYEIDGMVIKVNDVSLQERLGATGKSPRWAISYKFPAKQATTKLLSIEVQVGRTGTLTPVAHLEPVPLGGVTVKRATLHNEDEIRRKDVRVGDRVILERGGEVIPKVVGVVTSVRTGHEKRFEMPKDCPVCGGRVVREEGEAASRCTNVSCPAQLKRTIEYFGGRSAMDIENLGPAIVAQILTKGLVKDAADLYALTEEKVVSLERMGEKSARNLIAAIEGSKDRPLSRLVFALGIRHVGVRTAEILADRFRSIDALRRAGAEELESVEEIGPIVAQAIADHFREPRNVKVLEKLERAGVRMKDERKLAPRSGQTLAGKTFVFTGTISIPREEAAAMVKSEGGKVTDSVSKKTDYVVVGEDPGSKADKARALGVKTIDEKEFRRLAGSQPPAGR
;
A
#
# COMPACT_ATOMS: atom_id res chain seq x y z
N MET A 1 -8.96 29.01 -38.57
CA MET A 1 -9.35 28.33 -37.31
C MET A 1 -10.49 29.02 -36.58
N GLU A 2 -10.64 30.35 -36.66
CA GLU A 2 -11.82 31.05 -36.09
C GLU A 2 -13.10 30.94 -36.93
N SER A 3 -13.04 30.40 -38.16
CA SER A 3 -14.20 30.26 -39.06
C SER A 3 -14.94 28.91 -38.97
N LEU A 4 -14.64 28.07 -37.98
CA LEU A 4 -15.25 26.73 -37.81
C LEU A 4 -16.16 26.59 -36.58
N PHE A 5 -16.41 27.69 -35.86
CA PHE A 5 -17.35 27.77 -34.74
C PHE A 5 -18.35 28.93 -34.94
N SER A 6 -19.42 28.70 -35.72
CA SER A 6 -20.54 29.66 -35.76
C SER A 6 -21.94 29.10 -36.10
N THR A 7 -22.07 27.89 -36.66
CA THR A 7 -23.37 27.43 -37.21
C THR A 7 -23.92 26.10 -36.68
N SER A 8 -23.12 25.24 -36.01
CA SER A 8 -23.56 23.89 -35.58
C SER A 8 -24.11 23.83 -34.15
N THR A 9 -23.54 24.54 -33.19
CA THR A 9 -24.03 24.55 -31.80
C THR A 9 -25.26 25.45 -31.62
N LEU A 10 -25.30 26.62 -32.28
CA LEU A 10 -26.48 27.51 -32.22
C LEU A 10 -27.72 26.88 -32.88
N SER A 11 -27.56 26.12 -33.97
CA SER A 11 -28.69 25.47 -34.66
C SER A 11 -29.28 24.31 -33.84
N VAL A 12 -28.45 23.51 -33.17
CA VAL A 12 -28.90 22.48 -32.24
C VAL A 12 -29.59 23.10 -31.02
N MET A 13 -29.02 24.15 -30.41
CA MET A 13 -29.66 24.85 -29.29
C MET A 13 -30.98 25.53 -29.68
N ALA A 14 -31.07 26.11 -30.89
CA ALA A 14 -32.31 26.70 -31.40
C ALA A 14 -33.38 25.64 -31.70
N ALA A 15 -33.02 24.48 -32.26
CA ALA A 15 -33.95 23.38 -32.50
C ALA A 15 -34.51 22.77 -31.21
N ILE A 16 -33.66 22.66 -30.17
CA ILE A 16 -34.08 22.19 -28.84
C ILE A 16 -34.96 23.25 -28.15
N ALA A 17 -34.59 24.53 -28.21
CA ALA A 17 -35.41 25.63 -27.67
C ALA A 17 -36.79 25.71 -28.36
N ALA A 18 -36.85 25.58 -29.68
CA ALA A 18 -38.11 25.54 -30.44
C ALA A 18 -38.98 24.33 -30.05
N SER A 19 -38.37 23.17 -29.82
CA SER A 19 -39.07 21.95 -29.37
C SER A 19 -39.64 22.10 -27.96
N LEU A 20 -38.89 22.73 -27.04
CA LEU A 20 -39.36 23.05 -25.69
C LEU A 20 -40.49 24.10 -25.71
N LEU A 21 -40.37 25.12 -26.57
CA LEU A 21 -41.40 26.15 -26.71
C LEU A 21 -42.70 25.58 -27.31
N ALA A 22 -42.59 24.66 -28.28
CA ALA A 22 -43.72 23.93 -28.83
C ALA A 22 -44.42 23.06 -27.78
N GLY A 23 -43.66 22.32 -26.95
CA GLY A 23 -44.22 21.57 -25.82
C GLY A 23 -44.94 22.45 -24.80
N TYR A 24 -44.36 23.61 -24.47
CA TYR A 24 -44.95 24.58 -23.55
C TYR A 24 -46.24 25.23 -24.09
N LEU A 25 -46.29 25.53 -25.39
CA LEU A 25 -47.47 26.07 -26.06
C LEU A 25 -48.60 25.05 -26.22
N VAL A 26 -48.27 23.80 -26.57
CA VAL A 26 -49.25 22.69 -26.64
C VAL A 26 -49.88 22.42 -25.27
N GLY A 27 -49.12 22.54 -24.18
CA GLY A 27 -49.64 22.46 -22.81
C GLY A 27 -50.64 23.57 -22.43
N ARG A 28 -50.73 24.66 -23.20
CA ARG A 28 -51.63 25.80 -22.91
C ARG A 28 -52.95 25.77 -23.71
N VAL A 29 -53.00 25.06 -24.84
CA VAL A 29 -54.20 25.00 -25.72
C VAL A 29 -55.12 23.83 -25.35
N ARG A 30 -55.61 23.80 -24.11
CA ARG A 30 -56.82 23.04 -23.71
C ARG A 30 -57.36 23.45 -22.32
N ARG A 31 -57.79 24.71 -22.19
CA ARG A 31 -58.71 25.14 -21.12
C ARG A 31 -59.92 25.86 -21.71
N ARG A 32 -61.04 25.15 -21.83
CA ARG A 32 -62.36 25.78 -21.70
C ARG A 32 -62.63 25.92 -20.19
N PRO A 33 -63.10 27.09 -19.70
CA PRO A 33 -63.44 27.23 -18.30
C PRO A 33 -64.75 26.47 -17.99
N GLY A 34 -64.78 25.66 -16.92
CA GLY A 34 -66.03 25.09 -16.40
C GLY A 34 -66.10 23.57 -16.11
N SER A 35 -65.03 22.91 -15.65
CA SER A 35 -65.17 21.59 -15.00
C SER A 35 -64.05 21.30 -13.99
N ALA A 36 -64.39 20.51 -12.95
CA ALA A 36 -63.55 20.22 -11.78
C ALA A 36 -62.42 19.21 -12.07
N PRO A 37 -61.32 19.19 -11.29
CA PRO A 37 -60.17 18.34 -11.56
C PRO A 37 -60.42 16.86 -11.20
N SER A 38 -59.86 15.95 -11.98
CA SER A 38 -59.86 14.50 -11.70
C SER A 38 -58.44 13.95 -11.49
N ARG A 39 -58.32 12.85 -10.74
CA ARG A 39 -57.07 12.25 -10.21
C ARG A 39 -56.10 11.66 -11.27
N ARG A 40 -56.12 12.11 -12.52
CA ARG A 40 -55.16 11.71 -13.58
C ARG A 40 -54.05 12.75 -13.85
N ALA A 41 -54.07 13.90 -13.18
CA ALA A 41 -53.05 14.94 -13.38
C ALA A 41 -51.74 14.67 -12.61
N GLU A 42 -51.81 14.06 -11.42
CA GLU A 42 -50.66 13.92 -10.50
C GLU A 42 -49.61 12.91 -10.99
N SER A 43 -50.02 11.81 -11.64
CA SER A 43 -49.07 10.82 -12.17
C SER A 43 -48.21 11.37 -13.33
N GLY A 44 -48.76 12.30 -14.12
CA GLY A 44 -48.05 12.88 -15.26
C GLY A 44 -46.98 13.92 -14.88
N GLN A 45 -47.10 14.58 -13.72
CA GLN A 45 -46.06 15.50 -13.24
C GLN A 45 -44.84 14.76 -12.69
N VAL A 46 -45.02 13.60 -12.04
CA VAL A 46 -43.93 12.80 -11.46
C VAL A 46 -43.01 12.22 -12.55
N ASP A 47 -43.56 11.73 -13.67
CA ASP A 47 -42.76 11.22 -14.80
C ASP A 47 -42.00 12.33 -15.55
N LEU A 48 -42.58 13.53 -15.66
CA LEU A 48 -41.90 14.68 -16.26
C LEU A 48 -40.70 15.12 -15.40
N GLN A 49 -40.88 15.14 -14.08
CA GLN A 49 -39.84 15.54 -13.14
C GLN A 49 -38.66 14.55 -13.11
N ARG A 50 -38.92 13.24 -13.10
CA ARG A 50 -37.89 12.19 -13.26
C ARG A 50 -37.14 12.31 -14.60
N SER A 51 -37.86 12.61 -15.68
CA SER A 51 -37.26 12.78 -17.01
C SER A 51 -36.32 13.99 -17.06
N MET A 52 -36.66 15.09 -16.36
CA MET A 52 -35.79 16.26 -16.23
C MET A 52 -34.54 15.99 -15.38
N GLU A 53 -34.66 15.24 -14.27
CA GLU A 53 -33.51 14.83 -13.45
C GLU A 53 -32.53 13.94 -14.24
N HIS A 54 -33.04 13.00 -15.02
CA HIS A 54 -32.22 12.16 -15.89
C HIS A 54 -31.46 12.98 -16.96
N LEU A 55 -32.13 13.94 -17.59
CA LEU A 55 -31.51 14.86 -18.55
C LEU A 55 -30.46 15.78 -17.91
N GLN A 56 -30.70 16.28 -16.69
CA GLN A 56 -29.71 17.08 -15.95
C GLN A 56 -28.46 16.27 -15.58
N LYS A 57 -28.63 14.98 -15.25
CA LYS A 57 -27.50 14.08 -15.01
C LYS A 57 -26.67 13.88 -16.29
N SER A 58 -27.29 13.49 -17.40
CA SER A 58 -26.60 13.33 -18.68
C SER A 58 -25.91 14.62 -19.17
N PHE A 59 -26.45 15.80 -18.86
CA PHE A 59 -25.78 17.08 -19.16
C PHE A 59 -24.52 17.32 -18.32
N LYS A 60 -24.49 16.89 -17.05
CA LYS A 60 -23.28 16.96 -16.21
C LYS A 60 -22.21 15.97 -16.69
N ASP A 61 -22.62 14.76 -17.06
CA ASP A 61 -21.72 13.72 -17.55
C ASP A 61 -21.02 14.18 -18.86
N LEU A 62 -21.78 14.72 -19.83
CA LEU A 62 -21.22 15.30 -21.06
C LEU A 62 -20.32 16.54 -20.83
N ALA A 63 -20.63 17.36 -19.82
CA ALA A 63 -19.79 18.50 -19.48
C ALA A 63 -18.44 18.07 -18.86
N ALA A 64 -18.43 16.99 -18.08
CA ALA A 64 -17.21 16.40 -17.53
C ALA A 64 -16.33 15.78 -18.64
N GLU A 65 -16.92 15.02 -19.57
CA GLU A 65 -16.19 14.44 -20.71
C GLU A 65 -15.50 15.52 -21.58
N ALA A 66 -16.17 16.66 -21.81
CA ALA A 66 -15.62 17.78 -22.57
C ALA A 66 -14.43 18.48 -21.89
N GLU A 67 -14.42 18.52 -20.55
CA GLU A 67 -13.32 19.11 -19.76
C GLU A 67 -12.11 18.18 -19.67
N THR A 68 -12.33 16.86 -19.58
CA THR A 68 -11.28 15.84 -19.67
C THR A 68 -10.57 15.88 -21.02
N ALA A 69 -11.31 15.91 -22.13
CA ALA A 69 -10.76 16.01 -23.48
C ALA A 69 -9.97 17.32 -23.73
N ARG A 70 -10.25 18.40 -22.96
CA ARG A 70 -9.43 19.62 -22.97
C ARG A 70 -8.10 19.45 -22.24
N ARG A 71 -8.08 18.74 -21.11
CA ARG A 71 -6.84 18.47 -20.33
C ARG A 71 -5.86 17.58 -21.08
N GLU A 72 -6.34 16.47 -21.64
CA GLU A 72 -5.52 15.53 -22.42
C GLU A 72 -4.82 16.23 -23.61
N ARG A 73 -5.51 17.18 -24.26
CA ARG A 73 -4.93 18.02 -25.33
C ARG A 73 -3.79 18.92 -24.85
N ALA A 74 -3.87 19.44 -23.64
CA ALA A 74 -2.85 20.32 -23.07
C ALA A 74 -1.57 19.56 -22.66
N GLU A 75 -1.68 18.30 -22.25
CA GLU A 75 -0.53 17.43 -21.97
C GLU A 75 0.14 16.92 -23.25
N MET A 76 -0.64 16.45 -24.23
CA MET A 76 -0.10 15.99 -25.52
C MET A 76 0.76 17.06 -26.20
N SER A 77 0.36 18.33 -26.09
CA SER A 77 1.09 19.48 -26.64
C SER A 77 2.38 19.83 -25.87
N ARG A 78 2.55 19.35 -24.63
CA ARG A 78 3.81 19.49 -23.86
C ARG A 78 4.78 18.36 -24.18
N VAL A 79 4.30 17.13 -24.33
CA VAL A 79 5.14 15.97 -24.68
C VAL A 79 5.76 16.12 -26.07
N LEU A 80 4.97 16.59 -27.05
CA LEU A 80 5.44 16.82 -28.42
C LEU A 80 6.51 17.93 -28.54
N ALA A 81 6.63 18.82 -27.55
CA ALA A 81 7.61 19.90 -27.56
C ALA A 81 9.06 19.44 -27.24
N VAL A 82 9.24 18.28 -26.60
CA VAL A 82 10.56 17.78 -26.14
C VAL A 82 11.13 16.69 -27.06
N LEU A 83 10.28 16.07 -27.88
CA LEU A 83 10.62 14.98 -28.79
C LEU A 83 11.77 15.29 -29.79
N PRO A 84 11.90 16.51 -30.36
CA PRO A 84 12.96 16.83 -31.33
C PRO A 84 14.39 16.80 -30.78
N ASP A 85 14.57 17.00 -29.47
CA ASP A 85 15.91 17.06 -28.85
C ASP A 85 16.37 15.69 -28.35
N LEU A 86 15.43 14.81 -28.00
CA LEU A 86 15.72 13.40 -27.67
C LEU A 86 16.23 12.62 -28.90
N LEU A 87 15.70 12.92 -30.09
CA LEU A 87 16.07 12.23 -31.34
C LEU A 87 17.44 12.65 -31.91
N ARG A 88 18.06 13.74 -31.40
CA ARG A 88 19.37 14.22 -31.89
C ARG A 88 20.59 13.53 -31.28
N ASN A 89 20.43 12.76 -30.19
CA ASN A 89 21.54 12.19 -29.41
C ASN A 89 21.79 10.68 -29.63
N LEU A 90 21.19 10.06 -30.65
CA LEU A 90 21.31 8.61 -30.92
C LEU A 90 22.01 8.31 -32.26
N THR A 91 23.30 8.65 -32.35
CA THR A 91 24.16 8.32 -33.51
C THR A 91 25.50 7.74 -33.10
N SER A 92 25.53 6.48 -32.63
CA SER A 92 26.73 5.64 -32.63
C SER A 92 26.43 4.15 -32.38
N SER A 93 26.85 3.29 -33.31
CA SER A 93 27.09 1.84 -33.18
C SER A 93 26.03 0.98 -32.47
N VAL A 94 25.11 0.40 -33.25
CA VAL A 94 24.33 -0.81 -32.91
C VAL A 94 24.35 -1.73 -34.14
N THR A 95 24.60 -3.04 -33.99
CA THR A 95 24.77 -3.93 -35.15
C THR A 95 23.45 -4.52 -35.65
N LEU A 96 23.44 -4.98 -36.91
CA LEU A 96 22.26 -5.60 -37.53
C LEU A 96 21.74 -6.83 -36.77
N LYS A 97 22.57 -7.51 -35.98
CA LYS A 97 22.16 -8.65 -35.15
C LYS A 97 21.40 -8.20 -33.90
N ASP A 98 21.82 -7.08 -33.31
CA ASP A 98 21.15 -6.45 -32.17
C ASP A 98 19.80 -5.85 -32.59
N ILE A 99 19.76 -5.25 -33.79
CA ILE A 99 18.52 -4.78 -34.42
C ILE A 99 17.58 -5.95 -34.74
N HIS A 100 18.10 -7.08 -35.26
CA HIS A 100 17.28 -8.26 -35.51
C HIS A 100 16.75 -8.87 -34.21
N MET A 101 17.53 -8.88 -33.13
CA MET A 101 17.07 -9.37 -31.82
C MET A 101 16.09 -8.38 -31.17
N ALA A 102 16.27 -7.08 -31.31
CA ALA A 102 15.31 -6.07 -30.86
C ALA A 102 13.99 -6.14 -31.65
N ILE A 103 14.05 -6.33 -32.98
CA ILE A 103 12.85 -6.51 -33.81
C ILE A 103 12.17 -7.84 -33.52
N VAL A 104 12.89 -8.95 -33.30
CA VAL A 104 12.29 -10.22 -32.87
C VAL A 104 11.70 -10.12 -31.45
N THR A 105 12.30 -9.33 -30.56
CA THR A 105 11.72 -9.06 -29.23
C THR A 105 10.47 -8.17 -29.32
N ILE A 106 10.47 -7.13 -30.15
CA ILE A 106 9.32 -6.24 -30.38
C ILE A 106 8.17 -6.98 -31.10
N VAL A 107 8.48 -7.87 -32.03
CA VAL A 107 7.49 -8.70 -32.74
C VAL A 107 7.01 -9.89 -31.90
N ARG A 108 7.81 -10.39 -30.94
CA ARG A 108 7.36 -11.34 -29.90
C ARG A 108 6.66 -10.68 -28.72
N SER A 109 6.81 -9.37 -28.52
CA SER A 109 5.98 -8.57 -27.60
C SER A 109 4.74 -7.97 -28.26
N LEU A 110 4.38 -8.43 -29.47
CA LEU A 110 3.17 -8.03 -30.21
C LEU A 110 2.23 -9.19 -30.53
N THR A 111 2.44 -10.37 -29.93
CA THR A 111 1.48 -11.50 -30.00
C THR A 111 0.36 -11.41 -28.96
N ASP A 112 0.14 -10.23 -28.36
CA ASP A 112 -0.91 -9.99 -27.37
C ASP A 112 -1.86 -8.85 -27.80
N ALA A 113 -2.54 -9.07 -28.93
CA ALA A 113 -3.71 -8.30 -29.36
C ALA A 113 -4.55 -9.10 -30.38
N ARG A 114 -5.74 -9.56 -30.00
CA ARG A 114 -6.73 -10.02 -30.99
C ARG A 114 -7.35 -8.80 -31.68
N LEU A 115 -6.94 -8.60 -32.92
CA LEU A 115 -7.24 -7.41 -33.71
C LEU A 115 -8.74 -7.34 -34.10
N VAL A 116 -9.49 -6.46 -33.44
CA VAL A 116 -10.74 -5.90 -33.97
C VAL A 116 -10.43 -4.47 -34.41
N LEU A 117 -10.34 -4.24 -35.73
CA LEU A 117 -10.16 -2.88 -36.27
C LEU A 117 -11.51 -2.26 -36.66
N PHE A 118 -12.04 -1.44 -35.75
CA PHE A 118 -12.87 -0.31 -36.14
C PHE A 118 -11.97 0.91 -36.33
N TYR A 119 -12.11 1.62 -37.45
CA TYR A 119 -11.39 2.88 -37.67
C TYR A 119 -12.38 4.04 -37.81
N SER A 120 -12.18 5.07 -36.98
CA SER A 120 -12.89 6.34 -37.05
C SER A 120 -11.84 7.45 -37.14
N ALA A 121 -11.58 7.94 -38.36
CA ALA A 121 -10.70 9.08 -38.58
C ALA A 121 -11.48 10.38 -38.71
N GLN A 122 -11.61 11.10 -37.60
CA GLN A 122 -11.62 12.56 -37.63
C GLN A 122 -10.28 13.11 -37.12
N GLY A 123 -9.34 13.27 -38.06
CA GLY A 123 -8.46 14.44 -38.04
C GLY A 123 -7.21 14.46 -37.16
N SER A 124 -6.34 13.45 -37.21
CA SER A 124 -4.87 13.64 -37.13
C SER A 124 -4.13 12.34 -37.44
N ALA A 125 -3.13 12.36 -38.32
CA ALA A 125 -2.35 11.17 -38.67
C ALA A 125 -0.86 11.47 -38.87
N GLN A 126 -0.02 10.93 -38.00
CA GLN A 126 1.37 10.61 -38.30
C GLN A 126 1.45 9.15 -38.82
N GLY A 127 2.37 8.90 -39.77
CA GLY A 127 2.82 7.55 -40.11
C GLY A 127 2.19 6.93 -41.37
N ASP A 128 3.00 6.84 -42.42
CA ASP A 128 2.99 5.76 -43.43
C ASP A 128 4.37 5.04 -43.26
N ILE A 129 4.58 3.74 -43.49
CA ILE A 129 4.89 3.11 -44.79
C ILE A 129 4.95 1.56 -44.67
N LEU A 130 4.67 0.88 -45.79
CA LEU A 130 4.73 -0.56 -46.08
C LEU A 130 6.16 -1.11 -46.35
N ILE A 131 6.44 -2.40 -46.08
CA ILE A 131 7.17 -3.34 -46.97
C ILE A 131 7.14 -4.78 -46.41
N LEU A 132 6.91 -5.75 -47.30
CA LEU A 132 7.00 -7.20 -47.04
C LEU A 132 8.27 -7.79 -47.65
N ARG A 133 8.86 -8.82 -47.03
CA ARG A 133 9.75 -9.77 -47.73
C ARG A 133 9.48 -11.20 -47.28
N THR A 134 9.03 -12.03 -48.22
CA THR A 134 8.76 -13.45 -48.05
C THR A 134 10.02 -14.30 -48.20
N ALA A 135 10.04 -15.44 -47.51
CA ALA A 135 10.95 -16.55 -47.82
C ALA A 135 10.10 -17.79 -48.14
N ILE A 136 10.26 -18.31 -49.36
CA ILE A 136 9.88 -19.69 -49.71
C ILE A 136 11.07 -20.24 -50.50
N GLY A 137 11.65 -21.34 -50.03
CA GLY A 137 12.58 -22.14 -50.81
C GLY A 137 11.85 -23.37 -51.35
N LEU A 138 11.87 -23.54 -52.67
CA LEU A 138 11.76 -24.83 -53.36
C LEU A 138 12.36 -24.64 -54.77
N ASN A 139 13.22 -25.57 -55.19
CA ASN A 139 13.99 -25.47 -56.43
C ASN A 139 13.18 -25.89 -57.66
N ALA A 140 13.43 -25.22 -58.78
CA ALA A 140 13.66 -25.85 -60.09
C ALA A 140 14.36 -24.84 -61.03
N GLU A 141 15.44 -25.27 -61.69
CA GLU A 141 16.13 -24.48 -62.72
C GLU A 141 15.38 -24.54 -64.06
N ALA A 142 15.44 -23.47 -64.88
CA ALA A 142 15.79 -23.56 -66.30
C ALA A 142 15.78 -22.20 -67.05
N ALA A 143 16.63 -22.15 -68.09
CA ALA A 143 16.62 -21.25 -69.24
C ALA A 143 17.13 -19.79 -69.06
N ARG A 144 18.06 -19.43 -69.96
CA ARG A 144 18.80 -18.16 -70.06
C ARG A 144 18.28 -17.31 -71.23
N ASP A 145 18.68 -16.03 -71.24
CA ASP A 145 18.95 -15.14 -72.38
C ASP A 145 17.97 -15.07 -73.58
N ILE A 146 17.53 -13.85 -73.93
CA ILE A 146 17.76 -13.25 -75.27
C ILE A 146 17.45 -11.73 -75.29
N LYS A 147 18.46 -11.00 -75.77
CA LYS A 147 18.62 -9.63 -76.31
C LYS A 147 17.42 -8.67 -76.50
N GLU A 148 17.76 -7.37 -76.37
CA GLU A 148 17.03 -6.22 -76.90
C GLU A 148 16.73 -6.33 -78.42
N VAL A 149 15.57 -5.78 -78.84
CA VAL A 149 15.36 -5.26 -80.20
C VAL A 149 14.52 -3.98 -80.14
N ARG A 150 14.98 -2.92 -80.81
CA ARG A 150 14.28 -1.62 -81.00
C ARG A 150 14.22 -1.28 -82.51
N ILE A 151 13.12 -1.65 -83.18
CA ILE A 151 12.62 -1.15 -84.50
C ILE A 151 11.09 -1.42 -84.52
N GLY A 152 10.19 -0.63 -85.10
CA GLY A 152 10.30 0.72 -85.70
C GLY A 152 9.25 0.94 -86.80
N GLU A 153 8.58 2.10 -86.79
CA GLU A 153 7.61 2.60 -87.79
C GLU A 153 6.36 1.74 -88.12
N GLY A 154 5.40 2.33 -88.87
CA GLY A 154 4.06 1.77 -89.15
C GLY A 154 4.03 0.72 -90.28
N ARG A 155 2.87 0.15 -90.67
CA ARG A 155 1.48 0.62 -90.49
C ARG A 155 0.49 -0.56 -90.45
N ILE A 156 -0.67 -0.29 -89.85
CA ILE A 156 -1.84 -1.15 -89.57
C ILE A 156 -2.23 -2.10 -90.73
N GLY A 157 -2.50 -3.38 -90.43
CA GLY A 157 -3.06 -4.34 -91.41
C GLY A 157 -3.90 -5.52 -90.86
N THR A 158 -3.69 -5.98 -89.61
CA THR A 158 -4.43 -7.16 -89.06
C THR A 158 -4.88 -7.00 -87.59
N ALA A 159 -4.67 -5.83 -86.98
CA ALA A 159 -4.90 -5.62 -85.54
C ALA A 159 -6.38 -5.46 -85.12
N ALA A 160 -7.29 -5.16 -86.06
CA ALA A 160 -8.69 -4.87 -85.75
C ALA A 160 -9.46 -6.12 -85.26
N LEU A 161 -9.37 -7.25 -85.97
CA LEU A 161 -10.01 -8.49 -85.52
C LEU A 161 -9.39 -9.01 -84.20
N LYS A 162 -8.06 -9.05 -84.10
CA LYS A 162 -7.38 -9.51 -82.86
C LYS A 162 -7.75 -8.67 -81.64
N ARG A 163 -8.09 -7.38 -81.79
CA ARG A 163 -8.48 -6.51 -80.66
C ARG A 163 -9.84 -6.85 -80.07
N ILE A 164 -10.82 -7.29 -80.85
CA ILE A 164 -12.16 -7.62 -80.30
C ILE A 164 -12.07 -8.92 -79.50
N THR A 165 -11.46 -9.97 -80.07
CA THR A 165 -11.28 -11.26 -79.38
C THR A 165 -10.35 -11.13 -78.17
N ASN A 166 -9.24 -10.38 -78.27
CA ASN A 166 -8.39 -10.12 -77.10
C ASN A 166 -9.09 -9.25 -76.05
N HIS A 167 -9.99 -8.32 -76.40
CA HIS A 167 -10.67 -7.53 -75.38
C HIS A 167 -11.64 -8.40 -74.56
N GLN A 168 -12.34 -9.35 -75.21
CA GLN A 168 -13.18 -10.33 -74.50
C GLN A 168 -12.32 -11.26 -73.62
N LEU A 169 -11.28 -11.89 -74.17
CA LEU A 169 -10.37 -12.72 -73.35
C LEU A 169 -9.70 -11.92 -72.22
N PHE A 170 -9.33 -10.66 -72.43
CA PHE A 170 -8.67 -9.85 -71.39
C PHE A 170 -9.64 -9.37 -70.31
N GLN A 171 -10.94 -9.25 -70.61
CA GLN A 171 -11.97 -9.06 -69.59
C GLN A 171 -12.24 -10.35 -68.81
N GLU A 172 -12.33 -11.51 -69.46
CA GLU A 172 -12.48 -12.81 -68.78
C GLU A 172 -11.27 -13.13 -67.89
N VAL A 173 -10.05 -12.98 -68.40
CA VAL A 173 -8.80 -13.17 -67.64
C VAL A 173 -8.70 -12.21 -66.45
N LYS A 174 -9.16 -10.96 -66.58
CA LYS A 174 -9.28 -10.05 -65.42
C LYS A 174 -10.32 -10.52 -64.41
N LEU A 175 -11.50 -10.95 -64.88
CA LEU A 175 -12.56 -11.44 -63.99
C LEU A 175 -12.07 -12.66 -63.19
N HIS A 176 -11.37 -13.58 -63.84
CA HIS A 176 -10.76 -14.76 -63.22
C HIS A 176 -9.60 -14.45 -62.27
N ALA A 177 -8.90 -13.33 -62.43
CA ALA A 177 -7.79 -12.94 -61.55
C ALA A 177 -8.26 -12.33 -60.21
N ASP A 178 -9.42 -11.68 -60.19
CA ASP A 178 -9.90 -10.88 -59.04
C ASP A 178 -11.01 -11.58 -58.21
N VAL A 179 -11.63 -12.65 -58.71
CA VAL A 179 -12.67 -13.42 -57.98
C VAL A 179 -12.19 -14.78 -57.49
N ASP A 180 -12.84 -15.30 -56.45
CA ASP A 180 -12.71 -16.67 -55.98
C ASP A 180 -13.57 -17.60 -56.86
N MET A 181 -12.94 -18.60 -57.47
CA MET A 181 -13.60 -19.48 -58.46
C MET A 181 -14.76 -20.29 -57.88
N GLN A 182 -14.68 -20.59 -56.58
CA GLN A 182 -15.65 -21.41 -55.87
C GLN A 182 -16.89 -20.60 -55.46
N THR A 183 -16.71 -19.46 -54.79
CA THR A 183 -17.80 -18.67 -54.20
C THR A 183 -18.27 -17.50 -55.09
N ARG A 184 -17.53 -17.17 -56.14
CA ARG A 184 -17.75 -16.02 -57.05
C ARG A 184 -17.79 -14.65 -56.33
N LEU A 185 -17.25 -14.59 -55.11
CA LEU A 185 -16.90 -13.36 -54.40
C LEU A 185 -15.52 -12.86 -54.81
N TYR A 186 -15.14 -11.66 -54.40
CA TYR A 186 -13.77 -11.18 -54.60
C TYR A 186 -12.77 -12.02 -53.79
N ASN A 187 -11.59 -12.28 -54.34
CA ASN A 187 -10.57 -13.10 -53.67
C ASN A 187 -9.69 -12.27 -52.70
N ALA A 188 -8.86 -12.97 -51.93
CA ALA A 188 -7.95 -12.36 -50.95
C ALA A 188 -6.94 -11.35 -51.52
N THR A 189 -6.64 -11.40 -52.82
CA THR A 189 -5.75 -10.44 -53.50
C THR A 189 -6.50 -9.17 -53.84
N TYR A 190 -7.71 -9.27 -54.38
CA TYR A 190 -8.58 -8.13 -54.61
C TYR A 190 -8.96 -7.42 -53.30
N PHE A 191 -9.33 -8.21 -52.26
CA PHE A 191 -9.65 -7.71 -50.93
C PHE A 191 -8.58 -6.76 -50.38
N ARG A 192 -7.30 -7.19 -50.36
CA ARG A 192 -6.18 -6.38 -49.85
C ARG A 192 -6.02 -5.07 -50.62
N LYS A 193 -5.97 -5.16 -51.95
CA LYS A 193 -5.81 -4.02 -52.87
C LYS A 193 -6.93 -3.00 -52.74
N TYR A 194 -8.17 -3.48 -52.60
CA TYR A 194 -9.34 -2.60 -52.53
C TYR A 194 -9.54 -2.01 -51.13
N LEU A 195 -9.26 -2.77 -50.06
CA LEU A 195 -9.29 -2.27 -48.68
C LEU A 195 -8.33 -1.10 -48.49
N GLU A 196 -7.09 -1.21 -48.99
CA GLU A 196 -6.12 -0.12 -49.01
C GLU A 196 -6.64 1.11 -49.77
N THR A 197 -7.33 0.90 -50.89
CA THR A 197 -7.96 1.97 -51.68
C THR A 197 -9.09 2.67 -50.90
N GLU A 198 -9.95 1.92 -50.20
CA GLU A 198 -11.05 2.49 -49.41
C GLU A 198 -10.58 3.17 -48.13
N ILE A 199 -9.56 2.64 -47.44
CA ILE A 199 -8.94 3.32 -46.29
C ILE A 199 -8.43 4.69 -46.72
N ASN A 200 -7.76 4.79 -47.87
CA ASN A 200 -7.27 6.05 -48.40
C ASN A 200 -8.40 7.02 -48.80
N LYS A 201 -9.49 6.53 -49.41
CA LYS A 201 -10.69 7.35 -49.69
C LYS A 201 -11.36 7.84 -48.40
N ALA A 202 -11.58 6.96 -47.43
CA ALA A 202 -12.20 7.27 -46.14
C ALA A 202 -11.37 8.32 -45.36
N ARG A 203 -10.04 8.15 -45.29
CA ARG A 203 -9.10 9.09 -44.68
C ARG A 203 -9.13 10.47 -45.37
N ARG A 204 -9.25 10.51 -46.70
CA ARG A 204 -9.31 11.75 -47.50
C ARG A 204 -10.67 12.47 -47.43
N LEU A 205 -11.77 11.72 -47.37
CA LEU A 205 -13.13 12.26 -47.46
C LEU A 205 -13.83 12.37 -46.09
N HIS A 206 -13.17 11.96 -45.00
CA HIS A 206 -13.73 11.87 -43.64
C HIS A 206 -15.05 11.09 -43.56
N ARG A 207 -15.18 10.04 -44.39
CA ARG A 207 -16.35 9.14 -44.40
C ARG A 207 -16.06 7.90 -43.57
N PRO A 208 -17.06 7.35 -42.85
CA PRO A 208 -16.86 6.13 -42.07
C PRO A 208 -16.59 4.94 -43.00
N LEU A 209 -15.74 4.01 -42.56
CA LEU A 209 -15.45 2.76 -43.25
C LEU A 209 -15.50 1.64 -42.21
N SER A 210 -16.28 0.60 -42.48
CA SER A 210 -16.35 -0.57 -41.61
C SER A 210 -15.89 -1.83 -42.35
N LEU A 211 -15.38 -2.78 -41.58
CA LEU A 211 -14.99 -4.11 -42.06
C LEU A 211 -15.75 -5.15 -41.25
N VAL A 212 -16.43 -6.08 -41.92
CA VAL A 212 -17.05 -7.25 -41.30
C VAL A 212 -16.18 -8.47 -41.62
N TRP A 213 -15.95 -9.33 -40.65
CA TRP A 213 -15.23 -10.59 -40.80
C TRP A 213 -16.11 -11.74 -40.31
N LEU A 214 -16.15 -12.84 -41.06
CA LEU A 214 -17.06 -13.96 -40.88
C LEU A 214 -16.28 -15.26 -41.07
N ASP A 215 -16.60 -16.28 -40.29
CA ASP A 215 -15.96 -17.60 -40.36
C ASP A 215 -17.04 -18.67 -40.12
N ILE A 216 -17.00 -19.77 -40.86
CA ILE A 216 -18.03 -20.83 -40.78
C ILE A 216 -17.71 -21.77 -39.62
N ASP A 217 -18.59 -21.80 -38.61
CA ASP A 217 -18.41 -22.67 -37.44
C ASP A 217 -18.38 -24.15 -37.84
N HIS A 218 -17.46 -24.90 -37.21
CA HIS A 218 -17.29 -26.35 -37.39
C HIS A 218 -17.09 -26.85 -38.83
N PHE A 219 -16.77 -25.98 -39.80
CA PHE A 219 -16.63 -26.35 -41.22
C PHE A 219 -15.66 -27.52 -41.48
N ARG A 220 -14.58 -27.63 -40.71
CA ARG A 220 -13.69 -28.81 -40.74
C ARG A 220 -14.43 -30.11 -40.38
N SER A 221 -15.17 -30.11 -39.27
CA SER A 221 -15.97 -31.26 -38.83
C SER A 221 -17.09 -31.58 -39.82
N TYR A 222 -17.66 -30.56 -40.49
CA TYR A 222 -18.62 -30.72 -41.57
C TYR A 222 -18.00 -31.45 -42.76
N ASN A 223 -16.81 -31.03 -43.22
CA ASN A 223 -16.10 -31.71 -44.31
C ASN A 223 -15.69 -33.15 -43.96
N GLU A 224 -15.27 -33.37 -42.71
CA GLU A 224 -14.93 -34.70 -42.19
C GLU A 224 -16.16 -35.64 -42.08
N THR A 225 -17.38 -35.08 -41.95
CA THR A 225 -18.63 -35.86 -41.82
C THR A 225 -19.39 -36.02 -43.14
N SER A 226 -19.45 -34.98 -43.97
CA SER A 226 -20.29 -34.88 -45.17
C SER A 226 -19.49 -34.82 -46.48
N GLY A 227 -18.17 -34.87 -46.42
CA GLY A 227 -17.27 -34.83 -47.57
C GLY A 227 -16.95 -33.42 -48.07
N HIS A 228 -15.82 -33.29 -48.76
CA HIS A 228 -15.35 -32.00 -49.29
C HIS A 228 -16.30 -31.38 -50.32
N GLU A 229 -17.02 -32.19 -51.11
CA GLU A 229 -17.99 -31.66 -52.09
C GLU A 229 -19.19 -30.97 -51.45
N ALA A 230 -19.68 -31.49 -50.31
CA ALA A 230 -20.73 -30.85 -49.52
C ALA A 230 -20.21 -29.57 -48.84
N GLY A 231 -18.98 -29.60 -48.32
CA GLY A 231 -18.28 -28.41 -47.84
C GLY A 231 -18.15 -27.33 -48.91
N ASP A 232 -17.84 -27.73 -50.13
CA ASP A 232 -17.69 -26.82 -51.24
C ASP A 232 -19.01 -26.14 -51.64
N GLU A 233 -20.13 -26.84 -51.50
CA GLU A 233 -21.47 -26.27 -51.70
C GLU A 233 -21.88 -25.35 -50.53
N VAL A 234 -21.56 -25.69 -49.28
CA VAL A 234 -21.74 -24.78 -48.13
C VAL A 234 -21.00 -23.46 -48.36
N LEU A 235 -19.77 -23.49 -48.88
CA LEU A 235 -19.02 -22.29 -49.23
C LEU A 235 -19.69 -21.47 -50.35
N ARG A 236 -20.26 -22.12 -51.38
CA ARG A 236 -21.03 -21.46 -52.44
C ARG A 236 -22.29 -20.79 -51.89
N ILE A 237 -23.01 -21.47 -51.01
CA ILE A 237 -24.24 -20.98 -50.36
C ILE A 237 -23.91 -19.77 -49.47
N VAL A 238 -22.94 -19.90 -48.56
CA VAL A 238 -22.54 -18.79 -47.68
C VAL A 238 -22.01 -17.61 -48.50
N GLY A 239 -21.22 -17.85 -49.55
CA GLY A 239 -20.76 -16.80 -50.47
C GLY A 239 -21.91 -16.04 -51.14
N ARG A 240 -22.96 -16.75 -51.58
CA ARG A 240 -24.19 -16.15 -52.13
C ARG A 240 -24.96 -15.36 -51.07
N LEU A 241 -25.19 -15.92 -49.89
CA LEU A 241 -25.93 -15.26 -48.80
C LEU A 241 -25.21 -14.01 -48.26
N VAL A 242 -23.87 -14.02 -48.25
CA VAL A 242 -23.06 -12.82 -47.97
C VAL A 242 -23.31 -11.76 -49.05
N LYS A 243 -23.18 -12.11 -50.33
CA LYS A 243 -23.41 -11.20 -51.46
C LYS A 243 -24.81 -10.57 -51.41
N ASP A 244 -25.84 -11.39 -51.26
CA ASP A 244 -27.26 -10.99 -51.25
C ASP A 244 -27.67 -10.19 -49.99
N SER A 245 -26.75 -9.99 -49.05
CA SER A 245 -26.96 -9.20 -47.82
C SER A 245 -26.15 -7.91 -47.81
N THR A 246 -25.49 -7.59 -48.92
CA THR A 246 -24.58 -6.43 -49.06
C THR A 246 -25.03 -5.54 -50.21
N ARG A 247 -24.72 -4.24 -50.14
CA ARG A 247 -25.07 -3.25 -51.17
C ARG A 247 -24.14 -3.39 -52.38
N ALA A 248 -24.52 -2.82 -53.52
CA ALA A 248 -23.65 -2.79 -54.71
C ALA A 248 -22.33 -2.01 -54.53
N VAL A 249 -22.22 -1.18 -53.47
CA VAL A 249 -20.99 -0.46 -53.08
C VAL A 249 -20.17 -1.21 -52.01
N ASP A 250 -20.78 -2.20 -51.37
CA ASP A 250 -20.12 -3.06 -50.39
C ASP A 250 -19.37 -4.18 -51.13
N ILE A 251 -18.29 -4.68 -50.53
CA ILE A 251 -17.34 -5.55 -51.25
C ILE A 251 -17.19 -6.85 -50.48
N PRO A 252 -18.04 -7.86 -50.79
CA PRO A 252 -17.96 -9.18 -50.20
C PRO A 252 -16.82 -9.98 -50.83
N CYS A 253 -15.97 -10.52 -49.97
CA CYS A 253 -14.75 -11.23 -50.30
C CYS A 253 -14.69 -12.58 -49.59
N ARG A 254 -14.04 -13.57 -50.22
CA ARG A 254 -13.52 -14.75 -49.53
C ARG A 254 -12.02 -14.56 -49.31
N VAL A 255 -11.58 -14.56 -48.06
CA VAL A 255 -10.19 -14.24 -47.70
C VAL A 255 -9.31 -15.49 -47.57
N GLY A 256 -9.92 -16.66 -47.37
CA GLY A 256 -9.24 -17.96 -47.49
C GLY A 256 -9.95 -19.06 -46.72
N GLY A 257 -9.88 -20.30 -47.21
CA GLY A 257 -10.55 -21.45 -46.57
C GLY A 257 -12.04 -21.22 -46.35
N GLN A 258 -12.44 -21.14 -45.08
CA GLN A 258 -13.81 -20.90 -44.61
C GLN A 258 -14.10 -19.45 -44.19
N ALA A 259 -13.13 -18.55 -44.34
CA ALA A 259 -13.23 -17.15 -43.90
C ALA A 259 -13.67 -16.20 -45.01
N PHE A 260 -14.64 -15.35 -44.68
CA PHE A 260 -15.24 -14.33 -45.52
C PHE A 260 -15.09 -12.96 -44.88
N SER A 261 -15.10 -11.90 -45.69
CA SER A 261 -15.11 -10.53 -45.19
C SER A 261 -15.94 -9.63 -46.09
N VAL A 262 -16.45 -8.53 -45.54
CA VAL A 262 -17.14 -7.49 -46.31
C VAL A 262 -16.55 -6.13 -45.96
N ILE A 263 -16.02 -5.43 -46.96
CA ILE A 263 -15.67 -4.02 -46.84
C ILE A 263 -16.96 -3.22 -47.02
N LEU A 264 -17.27 -2.33 -46.07
CA LEU A 264 -18.48 -1.51 -46.06
C LEU A 264 -18.10 -0.01 -46.12
N PRO A 265 -17.90 0.56 -47.31
CA PRO A 265 -17.72 1.99 -47.49
C PRO A 265 -18.89 2.78 -46.92
N GLU A 266 -18.60 3.99 -46.43
CA GLU A 266 -19.58 4.97 -45.94
C GLU A 266 -20.53 4.44 -44.85
N THR A 267 -20.10 3.39 -44.14
CA THR A 267 -20.92 2.67 -43.17
C THR A 267 -20.30 2.75 -41.78
N ALA A 268 -21.03 3.35 -40.84
CA ALA A 268 -20.67 3.40 -39.43
C ALA A 268 -20.94 2.05 -38.71
N ARG A 269 -20.35 1.89 -37.52
CA ARG A 269 -20.36 0.67 -36.69
C ARG A 269 -21.73 0.00 -36.55
N GLU A 270 -22.79 0.76 -36.31
CA GLU A 270 -24.17 0.25 -36.19
C GLU A 270 -24.70 -0.33 -37.49
N GLY A 271 -24.36 0.28 -38.63
CA GLY A 271 -24.70 -0.25 -39.95
C GLY A 271 -23.97 -1.57 -40.23
N ALA A 272 -22.69 -1.65 -39.87
CA ALA A 272 -21.89 -2.87 -40.01
C ALA A 272 -22.42 -4.03 -39.14
N ALA A 273 -22.83 -3.73 -37.90
CA ALA A 273 -23.46 -4.70 -37.01
C ALA A 273 -24.79 -5.25 -37.60
N ARG A 274 -25.62 -4.38 -38.19
CA ARG A 274 -26.85 -4.81 -38.90
C ARG A 274 -26.57 -5.69 -40.11
N VAL A 275 -25.54 -5.38 -40.90
CA VAL A 275 -25.14 -6.23 -42.05
C VAL A 275 -24.65 -7.60 -41.57
N ALA A 276 -23.77 -7.63 -40.56
CA ALA A 276 -23.27 -8.87 -39.97
C ALA A 276 -24.41 -9.76 -39.43
N GLU A 277 -25.35 -9.17 -38.68
CA GLU A 277 -26.50 -9.90 -38.15
C GLU A 277 -27.49 -10.36 -39.24
N THR A 278 -27.65 -9.57 -40.32
CA THR A 278 -28.46 -9.98 -41.49
C THR A 278 -27.85 -11.20 -42.18
N VAL A 279 -26.53 -11.22 -42.38
CA VAL A 279 -25.82 -12.38 -42.93
C VAL A 279 -25.96 -13.58 -41.99
N ARG A 280 -25.73 -13.38 -40.68
CA ARG A 280 -25.82 -14.42 -39.64
C ARG A 280 -27.20 -15.08 -39.64
N GLY A 281 -28.27 -14.27 -39.63
CA GLY A 281 -29.65 -14.76 -39.65
C GLY A 281 -30.03 -15.48 -40.94
N LYS A 282 -29.59 -14.98 -42.11
CA LYS A 282 -29.84 -15.69 -43.39
C LYS A 282 -29.11 -17.03 -43.49
N VAL A 283 -27.88 -17.13 -42.97
CA VAL A 283 -27.14 -18.40 -42.95
C VAL A 283 -27.75 -19.40 -41.96
N GLU A 284 -28.17 -18.94 -40.78
CA GLU A 284 -28.86 -19.78 -39.78
C GLU A 284 -30.25 -20.26 -40.27
N ALA A 285 -30.91 -19.51 -41.15
CA ALA A 285 -32.20 -19.85 -41.75
C ALA A 285 -32.10 -20.71 -43.02
N HIS A 286 -30.90 -20.96 -43.56
CA HIS A 286 -30.72 -21.74 -44.79
C HIS A 286 -30.37 -23.18 -44.46
N GLU A 287 -31.07 -24.14 -45.08
CA GLU A 287 -30.74 -25.56 -44.95
C GLU A 287 -29.51 -25.89 -45.79
N MET A 288 -28.52 -26.56 -45.19
CA MET A 288 -27.26 -26.90 -45.85
C MET A 288 -27.34 -28.30 -46.49
N PRO A 289 -26.78 -28.50 -47.69
CA PRO A 289 -26.89 -29.76 -48.42
C PRO A 289 -25.98 -30.83 -47.81
N LEU A 290 -26.59 -31.94 -47.41
CA LEU A 290 -25.91 -33.04 -46.73
C LEU A 290 -25.77 -34.26 -47.63
N ALA A 291 -24.65 -34.96 -47.49
CA ALA A 291 -24.52 -36.33 -47.98
C ALA A 291 -25.37 -37.27 -47.09
N VAL A 292 -26.51 -37.70 -47.62
CA VAL A 292 -27.37 -38.82 -47.17
C VAL A 292 -27.71 -38.86 -45.65
N ASN A 293 -28.94 -38.44 -45.33
CA ASN A 293 -29.68 -38.72 -44.08
C ASN A 293 -29.20 -38.08 -42.75
N GLN A 294 -29.33 -36.75 -42.60
CA GLN A 294 -29.91 -36.05 -41.43
C GLN A 294 -29.69 -34.52 -41.53
N PRO A 295 -30.65 -33.64 -41.15
CA PRO A 295 -30.53 -32.19 -41.31
C PRO A 295 -29.53 -31.54 -40.34
N GLY A 296 -28.30 -31.26 -40.80
CA GLY A 296 -27.31 -30.46 -40.09
C GLY A 296 -27.47 -28.95 -40.33
N ARG A 297 -27.74 -28.18 -39.26
CA ARG A 297 -27.69 -26.70 -39.30
C ARG A 297 -26.27 -26.21 -39.03
N VAL A 298 -25.80 -25.27 -39.85
CA VAL A 298 -24.54 -24.55 -39.64
C VAL A 298 -24.84 -23.19 -39.00
N ARG A 299 -24.06 -22.79 -37.99
CA ARG A 299 -24.19 -21.49 -37.31
C ARG A 299 -23.02 -20.57 -37.66
N LEU A 300 -23.17 -19.29 -37.33
CA LEU A 300 -22.12 -18.28 -37.38
C LEU A 300 -22.08 -17.56 -36.03
N MET A 301 -20.98 -17.73 -35.29
CA MET A 301 -20.76 -17.13 -33.97
C MET A 301 -19.59 -16.14 -33.99
N ALA A 302 -19.83 -14.92 -33.51
CA ALA A 302 -18.75 -14.03 -33.10
C ALA A 302 -18.17 -14.56 -31.77
N ARG A 303 -16.96 -15.13 -31.80
CA ARG A 303 -16.29 -15.68 -30.59
C ARG A 303 -16.22 -14.63 -29.47
N GLU A 304 -16.63 -15.01 -28.25
CA GLU A 304 -16.34 -14.21 -27.06
C GLU A 304 -14.83 -14.11 -26.88
N ASP A 305 -14.33 -12.88 -26.71
CA ASP A 305 -12.91 -12.63 -26.49
C ASP A 305 -12.46 -13.21 -25.15
N ILE A 306 -11.45 -14.08 -25.18
CA ILE A 306 -10.91 -14.76 -23.98
C ILE A 306 -10.32 -13.73 -23.01
N GLY A 307 -9.73 -12.63 -23.50
CA GLY A 307 -9.26 -11.53 -22.65
C GLY A 307 -10.40 -10.82 -21.92
N ARG A 308 -11.54 -10.61 -22.61
CA ARG A 308 -12.78 -10.11 -22.00
C ARG A 308 -13.37 -11.10 -20.98
N LYS A 309 -13.36 -12.41 -21.29
CA LYS A 309 -13.85 -13.45 -20.37
C LYS A 309 -12.98 -13.52 -19.10
N ALA A 310 -11.66 -13.52 -19.23
CA ALA A 310 -10.72 -13.46 -18.10
C ALA A 310 -10.97 -12.20 -17.23
N ARG A 311 -11.16 -11.03 -17.86
CA ARG A 311 -11.50 -9.78 -17.15
C ARG A 311 -12.81 -9.91 -16.38
N ARG A 312 -13.89 -10.41 -17.02
CA ARG A 312 -15.19 -10.64 -16.36
C ARG A 312 -15.08 -11.59 -15.17
N LEU A 313 -14.30 -12.66 -15.29
CA LEU A 313 -14.06 -13.60 -14.20
C LEU A 313 -13.30 -12.95 -13.04
N ARG A 314 -12.23 -12.18 -13.31
CA ARG A 314 -11.51 -11.40 -12.28
C ARG A 314 -12.43 -10.43 -11.55
N GLU A 315 -13.29 -9.70 -12.28
CA GLU A 315 -14.25 -8.77 -11.71
C GLU A 315 -15.33 -9.48 -10.88
N ALA A 316 -15.86 -10.61 -11.36
CA ALA A 316 -16.83 -11.42 -10.63
C ALA A 316 -16.23 -11.99 -9.34
N ILE A 317 -15.06 -12.63 -9.40
CA ILE A 317 -14.36 -13.18 -8.23
C ILE A 317 -14.06 -12.08 -7.21
N ARG A 318 -13.57 -10.90 -7.63
CA ARG A 318 -13.34 -9.76 -6.72
C ARG A 318 -14.63 -9.27 -6.05
N ARG A 319 -15.75 -9.25 -6.78
CA ARG A 319 -17.08 -8.90 -6.23
C ARG A 319 -17.52 -9.91 -5.18
N HIS A 320 -17.34 -11.21 -5.44
CA HIS A 320 -17.72 -12.27 -4.50
C HIS A 320 -16.77 -12.36 -3.30
N ASP A 321 -15.45 -12.16 -3.48
CA ASP A 321 -14.49 -11.97 -2.39
C ASP A 321 -14.92 -10.80 -1.48
N ARG A 322 -15.25 -9.64 -2.06
CA ARG A 322 -15.73 -8.48 -1.28
C ARG A 322 -17.01 -8.82 -0.52
N LYS A 323 -17.99 -9.44 -1.18
CA LYS A 323 -19.25 -9.82 -0.53
C LYS A 323 -19.07 -10.83 0.60
N TYR A 324 -18.21 -11.83 0.42
CA TYR A 324 -17.95 -12.85 1.43
C TYR A 324 -17.10 -12.30 2.59
N TYR A 325 -15.96 -11.64 2.30
CA TYR A 325 -14.95 -11.31 3.31
C TYR A 325 -15.01 -9.88 3.84
N VAL A 326 -15.69 -8.95 3.16
CA VAL A 326 -15.77 -7.53 3.55
C VAL A 326 -17.18 -7.16 4.01
N GLU A 327 -18.21 -7.59 3.27
CA GLU A 327 -19.61 -7.25 3.53
C GLU A 327 -20.35 -8.34 4.34
N ASP A 328 -19.69 -9.48 4.62
CA ASP A 328 -20.23 -10.68 5.29
C ASP A 328 -21.62 -11.14 4.74
N ALA A 329 -21.83 -10.94 3.43
CA ALA A 329 -23.10 -11.13 2.71
C ALA A 329 -22.91 -11.88 1.36
N PRO A 330 -22.56 -13.19 1.38
CA PRO A 330 -22.30 -13.98 0.17
C PRO A 330 -23.55 -14.16 -0.71
N GLU A 331 -23.35 -14.11 -2.04
CA GLU A 331 -24.41 -14.26 -3.06
C GLU A 331 -24.43 -15.62 -3.77
N ILE A 332 -23.33 -16.36 -3.70
CA ILE A 332 -23.13 -17.64 -4.38
C ILE A 332 -22.55 -18.64 -3.39
N SER A 333 -22.75 -19.93 -3.66
CA SER A 333 -22.15 -21.01 -2.88
C SER A 333 -20.64 -21.11 -3.10
N ASP A 334 -19.93 -21.71 -2.14
CA ASP A 334 -18.48 -21.97 -2.24
C ASP A 334 -18.13 -22.77 -3.52
N ALA A 335 -18.98 -23.72 -3.92
CA ALA A 335 -18.79 -24.53 -5.13
C ALA A 335 -18.91 -23.70 -6.43
N GLU A 336 -19.82 -22.73 -6.49
CA GLU A 336 -19.94 -21.81 -7.63
C GLU A 336 -18.76 -20.84 -7.67
N TYR A 337 -18.29 -20.38 -6.51
CA TYR A 337 -17.12 -19.53 -6.40
C TYR A 337 -15.84 -20.26 -6.87
N ASP A 338 -15.63 -21.50 -6.41
CA ASP A 338 -14.49 -22.32 -6.82
C ASP A 338 -14.52 -22.62 -8.33
N ALA A 339 -15.70 -22.86 -8.92
CA ALA A 339 -15.86 -23.01 -10.36
C ALA A 339 -15.43 -21.76 -11.16
N LEU A 340 -15.76 -20.54 -10.69
CA LEU A 340 -15.30 -19.29 -11.30
C LEU A 340 -13.77 -19.14 -11.21
N VAL A 341 -13.19 -19.49 -10.05
CA VAL A 341 -11.75 -19.42 -9.81
C VAL A 341 -10.99 -20.43 -10.66
N ASP A 342 -11.49 -21.66 -10.79
CA ASP A 342 -10.87 -22.71 -11.59
C ASP A 342 -11.01 -22.46 -13.09
N GLU A 343 -12.12 -21.86 -13.56
CA GLU A 343 -12.23 -21.38 -14.93
C GLU A 343 -11.19 -20.28 -15.23
N LEU A 344 -10.98 -19.33 -14.31
CA LEU A 344 -9.95 -18.31 -14.47
C LEU A 344 -8.53 -18.91 -14.46
N LYS A 345 -8.23 -19.84 -13.56
CA LYS A 345 -6.95 -20.58 -13.55
C LYS A 345 -6.72 -21.33 -14.86
N ALA A 346 -7.75 -21.98 -15.42
CA ALA A 346 -7.65 -22.71 -16.67
C ALA A 346 -7.32 -21.77 -17.85
N ILE A 347 -7.98 -20.61 -17.91
CA ILE A 347 -7.70 -19.58 -18.92
C ILE A 347 -6.27 -19.05 -18.77
N GLU A 348 -5.86 -18.66 -17.56
CA GLU A 348 -4.52 -18.12 -17.30
C GLU A 348 -3.39 -19.15 -17.49
N LYS A 349 -3.66 -20.43 -17.28
CA LYS A 349 -2.72 -21.51 -17.58
C LYS A 349 -2.58 -21.76 -19.09
N ALA A 350 -3.67 -21.62 -19.84
CA ALA A 350 -3.66 -21.71 -21.31
C ALA A 350 -3.11 -20.44 -21.99
N HIS A 351 -3.21 -19.30 -21.31
CA HIS A 351 -2.81 -17.97 -21.77
C HIS A 351 -2.00 -17.24 -20.69
N PRO A 352 -0.72 -17.61 -20.47
CA PRO A 352 0.15 -16.96 -19.48
C PRO A 352 0.31 -15.46 -19.70
N GLU A 353 0.19 -14.98 -20.95
CA GLU A 353 0.21 -13.58 -21.34
C GLU A 353 -0.93 -12.76 -20.69
N LEU A 354 -2.07 -13.39 -20.42
CA LEU A 354 -3.21 -12.71 -19.78
C LEU A 354 -3.04 -12.52 -18.27
N VAL A 355 -2.05 -13.15 -17.61
CA VAL A 355 -1.85 -13.11 -16.15
C VAL A 355 -1.48 -11.69 -15.71
N THR A 356 -2.29 -11.08 -14.83
CA THR A 356 -2.00 -9.77 -14.25
C THR A 356 -1.57 -9.88 -12.78
N PRO A 357 -0.66 -9.01 -12.27
CA PRO A 357 -0.19 -9.04 -10.87
C PRO A 357 -1.25 -8.79 -9.79
N ASP A 358 -2.46 -8.41 -10.21
CA ASP A 358 -3.64 -8.18 -9.38
C ASP A 358 -4.74 -9.25 -9.59
N SER A 359 -4.50 -10.28 -10.40
CA SER A 359 -5.47 -11.36 -10.62
C SER A 359 -5.70 -12.16 -9.32
N PRO A 360 -6.94 -12.56 -8.99
CA PRO A 360 -7.24 -13.32 -7.76
C PRO A 360 -6.46 -14.64 -7.63
N THR A 361 -6.01 -15.23 -8.74
CA THR A 361 -5.15 -16.42 -8.78
C THR A 361 -3.75 -16.17 -8.22
N GLN A 362 -3.25 -14.93 -8.30
CA GLN A 362 -1.91 -14.52 -7.86
C GLN A 362 -1.85 -14.17 -6.36
N ARG A 363 -2.93 -14.38 -5.59
CA ARG A 363 -2.93 -14.20 -4.12
C ARG A 363 -2.06 -15.24 -3.40
N VAL A 364 -1.92 -16.43 -3.96
CA VAL A 364 -1.14 -17.55 -3.39
C VAL A 364 -0.09 -17.96 -4.41
N GLY A 365 1.00 -17.20 -4.48
CA GLY A 365 2.09 -17.41 -5.42
C GLY A 365 3.36 -16.63 -5.01
N GLY A 366 4.50 -17.08 -5.52
CA GLY A 366 5.83 -16.61 -5.14
C GLY A 366 6.68 -17.73 -4.52
N GLU A 367 8.02 -17.60 -4.62
CA GLU A 367 8.93 -18.52 -3.92
C GLU A 367 8.97 -18.23 -2.42
N PRO A 368 9.23 -19.23 -1.56
CA PRO A 368 9.41 -19.02 -0.13
C PRO A 368 10.50 -17.97 0.16
N THR A 369 10.10 -16.92 0.88
CA THR A 369 10.94 -15.76 1.18
C THR A 369 11.93 -16.11 2.28
N LYS A 370 13.24 -16.12 1.95
CA LYS A 370 14.30 -16.49 2.90
C LYS A 370 14.58 -15.41 3.95
N VAL A 371 14.38 -14.13 3.61
CA VAL A 371 14.62 -12.96 4.46
C VAL A 371 13.59 -11.88 4.12
N PHE A 372 12.96 -11.28 5.12
CA PHE A 372 12.07 -10.14 4.95
C PHE A 372 12.87 -8.83 4.89
N PRO A 373 12.79 -8.02 3.83
CA PRO A 373 13.52 -6.75 3.75
C PRO A 373 12.87 -5.67 4.64
N PRO A 374 13.59 -4.58 4.98
CA PRO A 374 13.06 -3.53 5.83
C PRO A 374 12.06 -2.61 5.09
N PHE A 375 10.81 -2.59 5.55
CA PHE A 375 9.78 -1.64 5.14
C PHE A 375 9.88 -0.35 5.96
N ARG A 376 10.27 0.78 5.34
CA ARG A 376 10.26 2.10 5.98
C ARG A 376 8.88 2.75 5.85
N HIS A 377 8.35 3.25 6.96
CA HIS A 377 7.07 3.98 7.03
C HIS A 377 7.24 5.42 6.50
N ALA A 378 6.26 5.94 5.75
CA ALA A 378 6.31 7.30 5.20
C ALA A 378 6.03 8.36 6.28
N VAL A 379 5.12 8.03 7.19
CA VAL A 379 4.86 8.71 8.47
C VAL A 379 5.09 7.67 9.56
N PRO A 380 5.72 7.97 10.72
CA PRO A 380 5.88 6.97 11.78
C PRO A 380 4.56 6.29 12.21
N MET A 381 4.61 4.99 12.48
CA MET A 381 3.53 4.23 13.12
C MET A 381 3.76 4.22 14.64
N LEU A 382 3.27 5.25 15.31
CA LEU A 382 3.38 5.43 16.76
C LEU A 382 2.59 4.38 17.56
N SER A 383 2.82 4.34 18.88
CA SER A 383 1.98 3.59 19.82
C SER A 383 0.83 4.47 20.32
N LEU A 384 -0.18 3.90 20.97
CA LEU A 384 -1.19 4.66 21.70
C LEU A 384 -0.84 4.70 23.19
N ASP A 385 -1.08 5.84 23.83
CA ASP A 385 -1.12 5.91 25.29
C ASP A 385 -2.32 5.12 25.79
N ASN A 386 -2.19 4.50 26.96
CA ASN A 386 -3.20 3.61 27.52
C ASN A 386 -3.87 4.27 28.72
N THR A 387 -5.19 4.14 28.80
CA THR A 387 -6.00 4.43 29.99
C THR A 387 -6.69 3.15 30.43
N TYR A 388 -6.90 3.01 31.74
CA TYR A 388 -7.60 1.88 32.37
C TYR A 388 -8.80 2.34 33.20
N SER A 389 -9.15 3.63 33.15
CA SER A 389 -10.16 4.24 34.02
C SER A 389 -10.98 5.31 33.28
N LYS A 390 -12.22 5.51 33.71
CA LYS A 390 -13.15 6.50 33.11
C LYS A 390 -12.74 7.92 33.47
N GLU A 391 -12.13 8.08 34.64
CA GLU A 391 -11.54 9.33 35.14
C GLU A 391 -10.33 9.74 34.27
N GLU A 392 -9.47 8.79 33.89
CA GLU A 392 -8.37 9.04 32.96
C GLU A 392 -8.85 9.42 31.54
N LEU A 393 -9.98 8.85 31.07
CA LEU A 393 -10.64 9.30 29.84
C LEU A 393 -11.16 10.74 29.92
N THR A 394 -11.70 11.12 31.08
CA THR A 394 -12.14 12.51 31.35
C THR A 394 -10.94 13.46 31.34
N LEU A 395 -9.84 13.09 32.01
CA LEU A 395 -8.59 13.88 31.99
C LEU A 395 -7.97 13.99 30.58
N PHE A 396 -8.13 12.98 29.72
CA PHE A 396 -7.77 13.06 28.30
C PHE A 396 -8.66 14.07 27.56
N HIS A 397 -9.99 13.99 27.74
CA HIS A 397 -10.95 14.93 27.16
C HIS A 397 -10.64 16.38 27.57
N ASP A 398 -10.51 16.65 28.87
CA ASP A 398 -10.21 17.97 29.43
C ASP A 398 -8.89 18.55 28.92
N ARG A 399 -7.89 17.69 28.68
CA ARG A 399 -6.60 18.11 28.10
C ARG A 399 -6.75 18.53 26.64
N VAL A 400 -7.54 17.80 25.86
CA VAL A 400 -7.85 18.14 24.46
C VAL A 400 -8.70 19.42 24.40
N ALA A 401 -9.80 19.50 25.15
CA ALA A 401 -10.68 20.66 25.17
C ALA A 401 -9.97 21.97 25.62
N ARG A 402 -9.08 21.90 26.62
CA ARG A 402 -8.24 23.04 27.02
C ARG A 402 -7.27 23.49 25.92
N PHE A 403 -6.70 22.56 25.16
CA PHE A 403 -5.81 22.90 24.04
C PHE A 403 -6.58 23.55 22.87
N LEU A 404 -7.86 23.19 22.72
CA LEU A 404 -8.73 23.71 21.65
C LEU A 404 -9.44 25.04 22.00
N GLY A 405 -9.42 25.47 23.27
CA GLY A 405 -10.07 26.72 23.69
C GLY A 405 -11.55 26.57 24.08
N ALA A 406 -11.91 25.42 24.69
CA ALA A 406 -13.23 25.10 25.23
C ALA A 406 -14.36 24.76 24.23
N GLU A 407 -14.05 24.50 22.96
CA GLU A 407 -14.95 23.72 22.10
C GLU A 407 -14.92 22.23 22.49
N VAL A 408 -16.07 21.56 22.45
CA VAL A 408 -16.19 20.11 22.68
C VAL A 408 -15.92 19.38 21.37
N PRO A 409 -14.76 18.71 21.19
CA PRO A 409 -14.46 18.01 19.95
C PRO A 409 -15.34 16.76 19.77
N GLU A 410 -15.58 16.41 18.50
CA GLU A 410 -16.07 15.09 18.12
C GLU A 410 -14.93 14.07 18.17
N TYR A 411 -15.26 12.84 18.54
CA TYR A 411 -14.33 11.71 18.56
C TYR A 411 -14.87 10.53 17.74
N VAL A 412 -13.97 9.78 17.12
CA VAL A 412 -14.24 8.45 16.58
C VAL A 412 -13.81 7.41 17.59
N VAL A 413 -14.73 6.54 17.97
CA VAL A 413 -14.54 5.44 18.91
C VAL A 413 -14.59 4.12 18.14
N GLU A 414 -13.50 3.37 18.21
CA GLU A 414 -13.25 2.15 17.41
C GLU A 414 -12.90 0.97 18.31
N LEU A 415 -13.26 -0.25 17.92
CA LEU A 415 -12.82 -1.46 18.64
C LEU A 415 -11.30 -1.64 18.52
N LYS A 416 -10.61 -1.85 19.64
CA LYS A 416 -9.18 -2.14 19.64
C LYS A 416 -8.95 -3.62 19.36
N ILE A 417 -8.72 -3.93 18.09
CA ILE A 417 -8.49 -5.29 17.59
C ILE A 417 -7.19 -5.86 18.15
N ASP A 418 -7.21 -7.09 18.67
CA ASP A 418 -6.02 -7.78 19.17
C ASP A 418 -5.32 -8.55 18.03
N GLY A 419 -4.38 -7.89 17.36
CA GLY A 419 -3.72 -8.41 16.15
C GLY A 419 -2.31 -7.88 15.91
N VAL A 420 -1.97 -7.62 14.65
CA VAL A 420 -0.69 -7.06 14.21
C VAL A 420 -0.93 -5.88 13.29
N ALA A 421 -0.47 -4.70 13.72
CA ALA A 421 -0.48 -3.47 12.95
C ALA A 421 0.36 -3.58 11.65
N VAL A 422 -0.29 -3.28 10.53
CA VAL A 422 0.28 -3.28 9.18
C VAL A 422 0.01 -1.96 8.46
N ALA A 423 0.89 -1.63 7.52
CA ALA A 423 0.71 -0.55 6.56
C ALA A 423 0.79 -1.09 5.13
N LEU A 424 -0.10 -0.61 4.26
CA LEU A 424 -0.20 -0.98 2.84
C LEU A 424 -0.07 0.27 1.97
N ARG A 425 0.75 0.24 0.92
CA ARG A 425 0.85 1.33 -0.07
C ARG A 425 0.24 0.94 -1.40
N TYR A 426 -0.63 1.81 -1.88
CA TYR A 426 -1.27 1.71 -3.17
C TYR A 426 -0.76 2.82 -4.09
N GLU A 427 -0.46 2.48 -5.34
CA GLU A 427 -0.05 3.43 -6.38
C GLU A 427 -0.71 3.05 -7.71
N GLY A 428 -1.45 3.97 -8.32
CA GLY A 428 -2.27 3.69 -9.50
C GLY A 428 -3.37 2.67 -9.19
N GLY A 429 -3.91 2.69 -7.97
CA GLY A 429 -4.91 1.74 -7.50
C GLY A 429 -4.41 0.31 -7.21
N MET A 430 -3.11 -0.01 -7.39
CA MET A 430 -2.57 -1.35 -7.13
C MET A 430 -1.78 -1.42 -5.83
N LEU A 431 -1.90 -2.51 -5.07
CA LEU A 431 -1.06 -2.80 -3.90
C LEU A 431 0.40 -3.00 -4.34
N ARG A 432 1.26 -2.04 -4.02
CA ARG A 432 2.70 -2.07 -4.35
C ARG A 432 3.50 -2.82 -3.30
N VAL A 433 3.35 -2.42 -2.05
CA VAL A 433 4.15 -2.92 -0.93
C VAL A 433 3.37 -2.80 0.38
N GLY A 434 3.56 -3.75 1.28
CA GLY A 434 3.02 -3.71 2.63
C GLY A 434 4.01 -4.26 3.65
N GLY A 435 3.93 -3.76 4.88
CA GLY A 435 4.85 -4.13 5.95
C GLY A 435 4.24 -4.04 7.34
N THR A 436 4.90 -4.70 8.28
CA THR A 436 4.55 -4.63 9.71
C THR A 436 5.00 -3.31 10.33
N ARG A 437 4.45 -2.97 11.50
CA ARG A 437 4.87 -1.79 12.28
C ARG A 437 6.37 -1.76 12.63
N GLY A 438 6.93 -2.90 13.03
CA GLY A 438 8.30 -2.99 13.54
C GLY A 438 8.56 -2.06 14.73
N ASN A 439 9.58 -1.20 14.62
CA ASN A 439 9.93 -0.21 15.65
C ASN A 439 9.09 1.10 15.56
N GLY A 440 8.22 1.23 14.55
CA GLY A 440 7.43 2.42 14.27
C GLY A 440 7.98 3.30 13.13
N GLU A 441 9.28 3.27 12.87
CA GLU A 441 9.91 3.93 11.71
C GLU A 441 10.13 2.95 10.56
N ALA A 442 10.50 1.72 10.89
CA ALA A 442 10.66 0.61 9.97
C ALA A 442 10.17 -0.70 10.60
N GLY A 443 9.57 -1.54 9.77
CA GLY A 443 9.27 -2.93 10.10
C GLY A 443 9.68 -3.88 8.99
N ASP A 444 9.13 -5.09 9.05
CA ASP A 444 9.43 -6.15 8.09
C ASP A 444 8.44 -6.04 6.92
N GLU A 445 8.96 -5.98 5.69
CA GLU A 445 8.19 -6.03 4.45
C GLU A 445 7.65 -7.45 4.25
N ILE A 446 6.33 -7.59 4.11
CA ILE A 446 5.62 -8.87 4.11
C ILE A 446 4.50 -8.90 3.05
N THR A 447 4.69 -8.20 1.92
CA THR A 447 3.68 -8.04 0.86
C THR A 447 3.18 -9.37 0.33
N ALA A 448 4.06 -10.36 0.16
CA ALA A 448 3.68 -11.71 -0.28
C ALA A 448 2.67 -12.35 0.69
N ASN A 449 2.92 -12.24 2.00
CA ASN A 449 2.04 -12.78 3.03
C ASN A 449 0.74 -11.99 3.13
N LEU A 450 0.78 -10.66 3.01
CA LEU A 450 -0.41 -9.80 3.02
C LEU A 450 -1.32 -10.02 1.80
N ARG A 451 -0.75 -10.35 0.63
CA ARG A 451 -1.52 -10.71 -0.59
C ARG A 451 -2.41 -11.95 -0.40
N THR A 452 -2.10 -12.83 0.56
CA THR A 452 -2.90 -14.02 0.85
C THR A 452 -4.23 -13.69 1.55
N ILE A 453 -4.29 -12.56 2.25
CA ILE A 453 -5.41 -12.16 3.10
C ILE A 453 -6.54 -11.61 2.22
N ARG A 454 -7.71 -12.25 2.29
CA ARG A 454 -8.79 -12.03 1.31
C ARG A 454 -9.48 -10.67 1.42
N SER A 455 -9.59 -10.13 2.63
CA SER A 455 -10.09 -8.78 2.93
C SER A 455 -9.14 -7.65 2.51
N ILE A 456 -7.94 -7.98 2.01
CA ILE A 456 -7.01 -7.01 1.42
C ILE A 456 -7.25 -6.96 -0.11
N PRO A 457 -7.68 -5.82 -0.67
CA PRO A 457 -7.85 -5.67 -2.11
C PRO A 457 -6.48 -5.57 -2.80
N LEU A 458 -6.21 -6.42 -3.80
CA LEU A 458 -4.97 -6.32 -4.60
C LEU A 458 -4.97 -5.10 -5.51
N SER A 459 -6.15 -4.73 -6.02
CA SER A 459 -6.39 -3.50 -6.77
C SER A 459 -7.74 -2.90 -6.36
N VAL A 460 -7.79 -1.57 -6.33
CA VAL A 460 -8.98 -0.76 -6.04
C VAL A 460 -9.34 0.07 -7.27
N LYS A 461 -10.63 0.41 -7.44
CA LYS A 461 -11.06 1.36 -8.47
C LYS A 461 -10.68 2.77 -8.03
N ALA A 462 -9.60 3.29 -8.61
CA ALA A 462 -9.16 4.67 -8.46
C ALA A 462 -9.38 5.42 -9.77
N GLU A 463 -10.04 6.58 -9.73
CA GLU A 463 -10.13 7.50 -10.85
C GLU A 463 -8.95 8.48 -10.78
N GLY A 464 -8.17 8.57 -11.86
CA GLY A 464 -7.01 9.48 -11.99
C GLY A 464 -5.65 8.77 -11.99
N GLU A 465 -4.79 9.17 -12.93
CA GLU A 465 -3.39 8.71 -12.96
C GLU A 465 -2.59 9.26 -11.78
N GLY A 466 -1.65 8.46 -11.26
CA GLY A 466 -0.73 8.88 -10.20
C GLY A 466 -1.31 8.91 -8.77
N LEU A 467 -2.54 8.42 -8.56
CA LEU A 467 -3.13 8.31 -7.22
C LEU A 467 -2.34 7.34 -6.34
N ALA A 468 -1.77 7.87 -5.25
CA ALA A 468 -0.97 7.13 -4.29
C ALA A 468 -1.45 7.40 -2.85
N PHE A 469 -1.57 6.35 -2.03
CA PHE A 469 -2.01 6.47 -0.63
C PHE A 469 -1.48 5.31 0.23
N GLU A 470 -1.41 5.52 1.54
CA GLU A 470 -1.10 4.48 2.53
C GLU A 470 -2.35 4.18 3.37
N VAL A 471 -2.60 2.90 3.64
CA VAL A 471 -3.69 2.44 4.52
C VAL A 471 -3.08 1.69 5.69
N ARG A 472 -3.58 1.94 6.89
CA ARG A 472 -3.17 1.23 8.11
C ARG A 472 -4.32 0.42 8.67
N GLY A 473 -3.99 -0.77 9.15
CA GLY A 473 -4.95 -1.71 9.68
C GLY A 473 -4.31 -2.68 10.66
N GLU A 474 -5.13 -3.50 11.29
CA GLU A 474 -4.72 -4.60 12.15
C GLU A 474 -5.10 -5.91 11.44
N VAL A 475 -4.10 -6.75 11.15
CA VAL A 475 -4.35 -8.15 10.76
C VAL A 475 -4.58 -8.95 12.03
N PHE A 476 -5.59 -9.80 12.06
CA PHE A 476 -5.94 -10.63 13.22
C PHE A 476 -6.27 -12.06 12.78
N MET A 477 -6.38 -12.96 13.76
CA MET A 477 -6.88 -14.32 13.55
C MET A 477 -8.29 -14.42 14.14
N PRO A 478 -9.33 -14.68 13.34
CA PRO A 478 -10.68 -14.94 13.85
C PRO A 478 -10.70 -16.14 14.81
N ARG A 479 -11.62 -16.15 15.80
CA ARG A 479 -11.73 -17.23 16.81
C ARG A 479 -11.76 -18.62 16.17
N LYS A 480 -12.70 -18.84 15.24
CA LYS A 480 -12.83 -20.11 14.49
C LYS A 480 -11.57 -20.53 13.73
N ALA A 481 -10.73 -19.58 13.30
CA ALA A 481 -9.48 -19.88 12.62
C ALA A 481 -8.37 -20.24 13.62
N PHE A 482 -8.38 -19.63 14.80
CA PHE A 482 -7.50 -19.97 15.93
C PHE A 482 -7.82 -21.34 16.52
N ASP A 483 -9.10 -21.64 16.74
CA ASP A 483 -9.56 -22.91 17.29
C ASP A 483 -9.11 -24.07 16.37
N ARG A 484 -9.45 -23.98 15.07
CA ARG A 484 -9.01 -24.96 14.06
C ARG A 484 -7.49 -25.05 13.93
N ALA A 485 -6.78 -23.93 14.00
CA ALA A 485 -5.31 -23.93 13.93
C ALA A 485 -4.65 -24.53 15.19
N ASN A 486 -5.39 -24.70 16.29
CA ASN A 486 -4.95 -25.46 17.47
C ASN A 486 -5.34 -26.94 17.34
N GLU A 487 -6.53 -27.28 16.87
CA GLU A 487 -6.93 -28.66 16.54
C GLU A 487 -5.91 -29.31 15.58
N GLU A 488 -5.59 -28.64 14.47
CA GLU A 488 -4.56 -29.04 13.50
C GLU A 488 -3.17 -29.28 14.13
N ARG A 489 -2.87 -28.61 15.25
CA ARG A 489 -1.58 -28.73 15.97
C ARG A 489 -1.61 -29.81 17.04
N GLU A 490 -2.75 -30.00 17.69
CA GLU A 490 -2.98 -31.09 18.65
C GLU A 490 -2.86 -32.44 17.95
N ASP A 491 -3.53 -32.61 16.81
CA ASP A 491 -3.44 -33.80 15.95
C ASP A 491 -2.02 -34.08 15.46
N ALA A 492 -1.23 -33.01 15.21
CA ALA A 492 0.17 -33.10 14.80
C ALA A 492 1.16 -33.30 15.98
N GLY A 493 0.69 -33.27 17.24
CA GLY A 493 1.54 -33.32 18.42
C GLY A 493 2.41 -32.06 18.64
N GLU A 494 2.06 -30.94 18.01
CA GLU A 494 2.78 -29.67 18.11
C GLU A 494 2.29 -28.82 19.30
N PRO A 495 3.14 -27.92 19.85
CA PRO A 495 2.70 -26.97 20.87
C PRO A 495 1.59 -26.04 20.35
N LEU A 496 0.47 -25.98 21.06
CA LEU A 496 -0.67 -25.11 20.73
C LEU A 496 -0.31 -23.62 20.79
N PHE A 497 -1.01 -22.81 19.99
CA PHE A 497 -0.93 -21.36 20.08
C PHE A 497 -1.65 -20.83 21.32
N ALA A 498 -0.99 -19.92 22.04
CA ALA A 498 -1.46 -19.45 23.34
C ALA A 498 -2.47 -18.29 23.29
N ASN A 499 -2.69 -17.66 22.13
CA ASN A 499 -3.77 -16.70 21.85
C ASN A 499 -3.79 -16.32 20.36
N PRO A 500 -4.92 -15.78 19.84
CA PRO A 500 -5.04 -15.36 18.43
C PRO A 500 -3.99 -14.35 17.97
N ARG A 501 -3.58 -13.39 18.82
CA ARG A 501 -2.54 -12.41 18.49
C ARG A 501 -1.18 -13.06 18.19
N ASN A 502 -0.74 -13.95 19.06
CA ASN A 502 0.52 -14.68 18.90
C ASN A 502 0.46 -15.62 17.69
N ALA A 503 -0.67 -16.29 17.47
CA ALA A 503 -0.90 -17.12 16.29
C ALA A 503 -0.82 -16.28 14.99
N CYS A 504 -1.47 -15.11 14.97
CA CYS A 504 -1.42 -14.16 13.86
C CYS A 504 0.00 -13.64 13.59
N SER A 505 0.71 -13.17 14.63
CA SER A 505 2.07 -12.65 14.49
C SER A 505 3.10 -13.72 14.09
N GLY A 506 2.90 -14.98 14.49
CA GLY A 506 3.70 -16.10 14.00
C GLY A 506 3.39 -16.39 12.54
N SER A 507 2.10 -16.47 12.19
CA SER A 507 1.62 -16.75 10.83
C SER A 507 2.11 -15.73 9.81
N LEU A 508 2.05 -14.43 10.10
CA LEU A 508 2.52 -13.37 9.20
C LEU A 508 4.03 -13.40 8.90
N LYS A 509 4.81 -14.15 9.69
CA LYS A 509 6.28 -14.27 9.55
C LYS A 509 6.72 -15.63 9.02
N LEU A 510 5.80 -16.47 8.56
CA LEU A 510 6.14 -17.69 7.84
C LEU A 510 6.77 -17.33 6.48
N GLN A 511 7.79 -18.10 6.11
CA GLN A 511 8.56 -17.87 4.88
C GLN A 511 7.76 -18.21 3.61
N ASP A 512 6.82 -19.15 3.72
CA ASP A 512 5.97 -19.57 2.62
C ASP A 512 4.58 -18.91 2.72
N PRO A 513 4.16 -18.08 1.75
CA PRO A 513 2.82 -17.49 1.72
C PRO A 513 1.70 -18.54 1.70
N ARG A 514 1.96 -19.78 1.23
CA ARG A 514 0.96 -20.86 1.21
C ARG A 514 0.54 -21.25 2.63
N ASP A 515 1.48 -21.29 3.56
CA ASP A 515 1.18 -21.58 4.96
C ASP A 515 0.35 -20.44 5.59
N VAL A 516 0.65 -19.19 5.25
CA VAL A 516 -0.12 -18.01 5.70
C VAL A 516 -1.56 -18.06 5.20
N ALA A 517 -1.76 -18.43 3.93
CA ALA A 517 -3.09 -18.59 3.34
C ALA A 517 -3.92 -19.66 4.09
N GLY A 518 -3.30 -20.78 4.49
CA GLY A 518 -3.93 -21.84 5.27
C GLY A 518 -4.45 -21.36 6.65
N ARG A 519 -3.77 -20.40 7.27
CA ARG A 519 -4.13 -19.83 8.59
C ARG A 519 -5.38 -18.94 8.57
N ARG A 520 -5.92 -18.61 7.39
CA ARG A 520 -7.16 -17.81 7.20
C ARG A 520 -7.23 -16.56 8.08
N LEU A 521 -6.17 -15.76 8.04
CA LEU A 521 -6.13 -14.44 8.68
C LEU A 521 -7.15 -13.49 8.04
N ASP A 522 -7.60 -12.50 8.81
CA ASP A 522 -8.48 -11.41 8.36
C ASP A 522 -7.88 -10.06 8.80
N ALA A 523 -8.39 -8.94 8.29
CA ALA A 523 -7.85 -7.61 8.54
C ALA A 523 -8.96 -6.55 8.67
N PHE A 524 -8.79 -5.61 9.60
CA PHE A 524 -9.60 -4.39 9.68
C PHE A 524 -8.73 -3.16 9.47
N PHE A 525 -9.22 -2.19 8.69
CA PHE A 525 -8.52 -0.96 8.37
C PHE A 525 -9.05 0.22 9.19
N TYR A 526 -8.14 1.00 9.77
CA TYR A 526 -8.44 2.00 10.81
C TYR A 526 -7.81 3.38 10.58
N ALA A 527 -7.04 3.58 9.50
CA ALA A 527 -6.58 4.90 9.09
C ALA A 527 -6.25 4.95 7.59
N TYR A 528 -6.62 6.06 6.97
CA TYR A 528 -6.32 6.43 5.60
C TYR A 528 -5.33 7.59 5.59
N LEU A 529 -4.21 7.45 4.87
CA LEU A 529 -3.19 8.48 4.71
C LEU A 529 -3.11 8.87 3.24
N PRO A 530 -3.65 10.03 2.83
CA PRO A 530 -3.59 10.48 1.45
C PRO A 530 -2.14 10.79 1.04
N GLY A 531 -1.76 10.34 -0.15
CA GLY A 531 -0.51 10.71 -0.80
C GLY A 531 -0.75 11.56 -2.04
N ARG A 532 0.14 11.47 -3.03
CA ARG A 532 0.02 12.25 -4.28
C ARG A 532 -1.27 11.89 -5.01
N GLY A 533 -2.03 12.92 -5.42
CA GLY A 533 -3.25 12.77 -6.23
C GLY A 533 -4.45 12.13 -5.50
N ALA A 534 -4.30 11.75 -4.23
CA ALA A 534 -5.36 11.14 -3.45
C ALA A 534 -6.20 12.21 -2.72
N PRO A 535 -7.53 12.02 -2.57
CA PRO A 535 -8.38 12.99 -1.89
C PRO A 535 -8.03 13.08 -0.39
N ALA A 536 -7.95 14.29 0.15
CA ALA A 536 -7.87 14.52 1.59
C ALA A 536 -9.28 14.75 2.16
N PHE A 537 -9.51 14.26 3.39
CA PHE A 537 -10.80 14.39 4.09
C PHE A 537 -10.61 15.20 5.37
N PRO A 538 -11.53 16.13 5.70
CA PRO A 538 -11.43 16.92 6.93
C PRO A 538 -11.67 16.09 8.20
N THR A 539 -12.39 14.96 8.11
CA THR A 539 -12.61 14.07 9.26
C THR A 539 -12.11 12.65 9.02
N HIS A 540 -11.66 12.03 10.11
CA HIS A 540 -11.20 10.65 10.17
C HIS A 540 -12.31 9.67 9.79
N ALA A 541 -13.55 9.93 10.23
CA ALA A 541 -14.72 9.15 9.84
C ALA A 541 -14.92 9.11 8.31
N GLN A 542 -14.80 10.24 7.61
CA GLN A 542 -14.89 10.29 6.14
C GLN A 542 -13.76 9.52 5.44
N GLY A 543 -12.55 9.54 6.01
CA GLY A 543 -11.44 8.72 5.52
C GLY A 543 -11.70 7.21 5.66
N LEU A 544 -12.37 6.79 6.74
CA LEU A 544 -12.82 5.41 6.93
C LEU A 544 -13.95 5.03 5.95
N ASP A 545 -14.95 5.90 5.78
CA ASP A 545 -16.03 5.68 4.80
C ASP A 545 -15.46 5.51 3.38
N PHE A 546 -14.48 6.35 3.01
CA PHE A 546 -13.78 6.26 1.73
C PHE A 546 -13.05 4.91 1.55
N LEU A 547 -12.35 4.41 2.57
CA LEU A 547 -11.77 3.06 2.56
C LEU A 547 -12.82 1.98 2.30
N GLY A 548 -14.00 2.11 2.92
CA GLY A 548 -15.14 1.23 2.66
C GLY A 548 -15.61 1.27 1.20
N THR A 549 -15.68 2.46 0.58
CA THR A 549 -16.04 2.58 -0.85
C THR A 549 -15.04 1.86 -1.76
N LEU A 550 -13.74 1.97 -1.46
CA LEU A 550 -12.65 1.30 -2.19
C LEU A 550 -12.64 -0.23 -1.99
N GLY A 551 -13.38 -0.75 -1.03
CA GLY A 551 -13.49 -2.19 -0.75
C GLY A 551 -12.54 -2.72 0.33
N PHE A 552 -11.99 -1.86 1.19
CA PHE A 552 -11.29 -2.29 2.40
C PHE A 552 -12.30 -2.67 3.49
N LYS A 553 -11.99 -3.70 4.28
CA LYS A 553 -12.79 -4.06 5.46
C LYS A 553 -12.58 -3.06 6.60
N VAL A 554 -13.56 -2.19 6.80
CA VAL A 554 -13.65 -1.27 7.95
C VAL A 554 -14.55 -1.91 9.00
N ASN A 555 -14.25 -1.71 10.29
CA ASN A 555 -15.04 -2.33 11.34
C ASN A 555 -16.45 -1.70 11.41
N PRO A 556 -17.55 -2.48 11.42
CA PRO A 556 -18.91 -1.92 11.42
C PRO A 556 -19.32 -1.29 12.75
N ASN A 557 -18.54 -1.46 13.82
CA ASN A 557 -18.88 -1.02 15.17
C ASN A 557 -18.36 0.38 15.53
N ILE A 558 -17.83 1.12 14.56
CA ILE A 558 -17.28 2.45 14.75
C ILE A 558 -18.40 3.44 15.09
N ARG A 559 -18.16 4.33 16.06
CA ARG A 559 -19.11 5.36 16.50
C ARG A 559 -18.45 6.73 16.57
N VAL A 560 -19.07 7.73 15.94
CA VAL A 560 -18.77 9.14 16.21
C VAL A 560 -19.50 9.53 17.50
N CYS A 561 -18.77 10.12 18.44
CA CYS A 561 -19.24 10.48 19.78
C CYS A 561 -18.92 11.96 20.07
N ARG A 562 -19.79 12.63 20.84
CA ARG A 562 -19.63 14.01 21.30
C ARG A 562 -19.48 14.03 22.82
N GLY A 563 -18.35 14.59 23.30
CA GLY A 563 -18.03 14.63 24.73
C GLY A 563 -17.62 13.27 25.31
N VAL A 564 -17.26 13.28 26.59
CA VAL A 564 -16.74 12.10 27.29
C VAL A 564 -17.84 11.13 27.72
N GLU A 565 -19.05 11.62 27.97
CA GLU A 565 -20.20 10.83 28.43
C GLU A 565 -20.65 9.83 27.35
N GLU A 566 -20.64 10.22 26.07
CA GLU A 566 -20.92 9.30 24.96
C GLU A 566 -19.81 8.25 24.80
N ILE A 567 -18.55 8.65 24.93
CA ILE A 567 -17.40 7.73 24.86
C ILE A 567 -17.53 6.66 25.95
N ILE A 568 -17.80 7.06 27.20
CA ILE A 568 -17.95 6.13 28.33
C ILE A 568 -19.11 5.16 28.08
N ARG A 569 -20.28 5.66 27.64
CA ARG A 569 -21.43 4.79 27.30
C ARG A 569 -21.11 3.77 26.21
N VAL A 570 -20.36 4.15 25.17
CA VAL A 570 -19.94 3.23 24.11
C VAL A 570 -18.96 2.18 24.65
N CYS A 571 -17.96 2.60 25.45
CA CYS A 571 -16.98 1.69 26.07
C CYS A 571 -17.67 0.66 26.97
N ASP A 572 -18.55 1.09 27.87
CA ASP A 572 -19.29 0.21 28.79
C ASP A 572 -20.11 -0.82 28.02
N SER A 573 -20.81 -0.39 26.96
CA SER A 573 -21.60 -1.29 26.12
C SER A 573 -20.78 -2.37 25.41
N TRP A 574 -19.48 -2.15 25.21
CA TRP A 574 -18.59 -3.12 24.54
C TRP A 574 -17.87 -4.03 25.52
N GLU A 575 -17.65 -3.60 26.77
CA GLU A 575 -17.02 -4.42 27.80
C GLU A 575 -17.84 -5.69 28.09
N GLU A 576 -19.17 -5.57 28.15
CA GLU A 576 -20.11 -6.70 28.35
C GLU A 576 -20.22 -7.61 27.11
N ARG A 577 -20.08 -7.05 25.90
CA ARG A 577 -20.38 -7.76 24.64
C ARG A 577 -19.13 -8.27 23.90
N ARG A 578 -17.91 -7.97 24.37
CA ARG A 578 -16.64 -8.33 23.71
C ARG A 578 -16.50 -9.82 23.39
N ASP A 579 -16.99 -10.70 24.26
CA ASP A 579 -16.87 -12.15 24.10
C ASP A 579 -17.82 -12.73 23.04
N ALA A 580 -18.82 -11.95 22.58
CA ALA A 580 -19.70 -12.34 21.47
C ALA A 580 -19.12 -12.04 20.07
N LEU A 581 -17.99 -11.33 19.98
CA LEU A 581 -17.35 -11.02 18.71
C LEU A 581 -16.60 -12.24 18.14
N PRO A 582 -16.59 -12.45 16.80
CA PRO A 582 -15.85 -13.54 16.16
C PRO A 582 -14.31 -13.33 16.15
N TYR A 583 -13.81 -12.28 16.82
CA TYR A 583 -12.41 -11.90 16.97
C TYR A 583 -12.16 -11.35 18.39
N GLU A 584 -10.89 -11.29 18.79
CA GLU A 584 -10.48 -10.73 20.08
C GLU A 584 -10.32 -9.20 20.03
N ILE A 585 -10.68 -8.54 21.12
CA ILE A 585 -10.44 -7.11 21.38
C ILE A 585 -9.93 -6.92 22.81
N ASP A 586 -8.95 -6.04 23.01
CA ASP A 586 -8.39 -5.72 24.34
C ASP A 586 -8.87 -4.37 24.89
N GLY A 587 -9.70 -3.65 24.14
CA GLY A 587 -10.22 -2.34 24.53
C GLY A 587 -10.93 -1.59 23.41
N MET A 588 -10.92 -0.26 23.54
CA MET A 588 -11.43 0.72 22.59
C MET A 588 -10.35 1.76 22.28
N VAL A 589 -10.32 2.26 21.05
CA VAL A 589 -9.47 3.39 20.64
C VAL A 589 -10.35 4.61 20.43
N ILE A 590 -9.99 5.71 21.08
CA ILE A 590 -10.66 7.00 20.98
C ILE A 590 -9.73 7.94 20.21
N LYS A 591 -10.18 8.53 19.10
CA LYS A 591 -9.43 9.47 18.26
C LYS A 591 -10.22 10.76 18.09
N VAL A 592 -9.60 11.93 18.12
CA VAL A 592 -10.26 13.18 17.69
C VAL A 592 -10.68 13.04 16.22
N ASN A 593 -11.92 13.39 15.88
CA ASN A 593 -12.48 13.16 14.55
C ASN A 593 -11.91 14.10 13.49
N ASP A 594 -11.70 15.39 13.82
CA ASP A 594 -11.16 16.38 12.89
C ASP A 594 -9.65 16.19 12.66
N VAL A 595 -9.24 16.04 11.41
CA VAL A 595 -7.85 15.76 11.00
C VAL A 595 -6.94 16.98 11.23
N SER A 596 -7.44 18.20 11.02
CA SER A 596 -6.66 19.42 11.29
C SER A 596 -6.35 19.60 12.78
N LEU A 597 -7.27 19.14 13.64
CA LEU A 597 -7.04 19.11 15.09
C LEU A 597 -6.04 18.02 15.49
N GLN A 598 -6.03 16.87 14.82
CA GLN A 598 -4.99 15.85 15.01
C GLN A 598 -3.59 16.41 14.70
N GLU A 599 -3.44 17.12 13.58
CA GLU A 599 -2.18 17.76 13.18
C GLU A 599 -1.72 18.81 14.20
N ARG A 600 -2.64 19.69 14.64
CA ARG A 600 -2.36 20.72 15.66
C ARG A 600 -2.00 20.16 17.04
N LEU A 601 -2.65 19.08 17.45
CA LEU A 601 -2.35 18.38 18.72
C LEU A 601 -1.01 17.62 18.65
N GLY A 602 -0.65 17.13 17.46
CA GLY A 602 0.60 16.44 17.20
C GLY A 602 0.81 15.18 18.06
N ALA A 603 2.07 14.89 18.36
CA ALA A 603 2.47 13.71 19.12
C ALA A 603 3.52 14.02 20.20
N THR A 604 3.62 13.12 21.17
CA THR A 604 4.83 12.93 21.97
C THR A 604 5.83 12.07 21.19
N GLY A 605 7.05 11.89 21.70
CA GLY A 605 8.04 11.00 21.07
C GLY A 605 7.66 9.51 21.00
N LYS A 606 6.46 9.10 21.47
CA LYS A 606 5.96 7.71 21.42
C LYS A 606 4.50 7.55 21.00
N SER A 607 3.66 8.55 21.27
CA SER A 607 2.19 8.45 21.15
C SER A 607 1.55 9.76 20.68
N PRO A 608 0.49 9.71 19.83
CA PRO A 608 -0.26 10.90 19.42
C PRO A 608 -0.99 11.53 20.62
N ARG A 609 -1.09 12.87 20.67
CA ARG A 609 -1.84 13.56 21.74
C ARG A 609 -3.35 13.54 21.53
N TRP A 610 -3.78 13.25 20.30
CA TRP A 610 -5.17 13.27 19.82
C TRP A 610 -5.85 11.89 19.85
N ALA A 611 -5.16 10.83 20.29
CA ALA A 611 -5.77 9.51 20.43
C ALA A 611 -5.28 8.77 21.68
N ILE A 612 -6.17 7.94 22.26
CA ILE A 612 -5.89 7.16 23.46
C ILE A 612 -6.57 5.78 23.38
N SER A 613 -5.95 4.78 24.00
CA SER A 613 -6.45 3.40 24.09
C SER A 613 -7.08 3.16 25.46
N TYR A 614 -8.41 3.13 25.55
CA TYR A 614 -9.11 2.65 26.75
C TYR A 614 -9.07 1.12 26.78
N LYS A 615 -8.32 0.55 27.72
CA LYS A 615 -8.23 -0.90 27.86
C LYS A 615 -9.28 -1.40 28.82
N PHE A 616 -10.00 -2.43 28.41
CA PHE A 616 -10.95 -3.08 29.31
C PHE A 616 -10.20 -3.72 30.48
N PRO A 617 -10.82 -3.80 31.67
CA PRO A 617 -10.34 -4.58 32.78
C PRO A 617 -9.91 -5.97 32.30
N ALA A 618 -8.66 -6.30 32.62
CA ALA A 618 -8.07 -7.57 32.23
C ALA A 618 -8.79 -8.69 32.97
N LYS A 619 -9.07 -9.78 32.25
CA LYS A 619 -9.61 -11.00 32.87
C LYS A 619 -8.67 -11.40 34.02
N GLN A 620 -9.21 -11.53 35.22
CA GLN A 620 -8.48 -11.97 36.42
C GLN A 620 -8.69 -13.47 36.63
N ALA A 621 -7.72 -14.16 37.24
CA ALA A 621 -7.89 -15.53 37.71
C ALA A 621 -7.18 -15.75 39.04
N THR A 622 -7.69 -16.69 39.83
CA THR A 622 -7.11 -17.03 41.13
C THR A 622 -6.34 -18.36 41.08
N THR A 623 -5.09 -18.37 41.53
CA THR A 623 -4.28 -19.60 41.60
C THR A 623 -3.43 -19.66 42.86
N LYS A 624 -2.83 -20.82 43.15
CA LYS A 624 -1.97 -21.01 44.32
C LYS A 624 -0.55 -20.50 44.07
N LEU A 625 -0.01 -19.74 45.02
CA LEU A 625 1.38 -19.31 45.05
C LEU A 625 2.26 -20.42 45.65
N LEU A 626 3.03 -21.09 44.80
CA LEU A 626 3.85 -22.25 45.18
C LEU A 626 5.17 -21.82 45.83
N SER A 627 5.83 -20.80 45.29
CA SER A 627 7.08 -20.24 45.82
C SER A 627 7.34 -18.83 45.28
N ILE A 628 8.30 -18.13 45.87
CA ILE A 628 8.81 -16.85 45.35
C ILE A 628 10.31 -17.02 45.11
N GLU A 629 10.75 -16.77 43.88
CA GLU A 629 12.15 -16.78 43.46
C GLU A 629 12.63 -15.34 43.27
N VAL A 630 13.85 -15.03 43.69
CA VAL A 630 14.43 -13.68 43.54
C VAL A 630 15.40 -13.65 42.36
N GLN A 631 15.03 -12.91 41.32
CA GLN A 631 15.88 -12.69 40.15
C GLN A 631 16.75 -11.44 40.31
N VAL A 632 18.01 -11.52 39.89
CA VAL A 632 18.94 -10.38 39.91
C VAL A 632 19.00 -9.76 38.51
N GLY A 633 18.56 -8.50 38.40
CA GLY A 633 18.57 -7.72 37.15
C GLY A 633 19.94 -7.14 36.80
N ARG A 634 20.04 -6.48 35.63
CA ARG A 634 21.29 -5.90 35.10
C ARG A 634 22.00 -4.94 36.08
N THR A 635 21.24 -4.12 36.78
CA THR A 635 21.70 -3.13 37.78
C THR A 635 21.80 -3.71 39.19
N GLY A 636 21.89 -5.03 39.32
CA GLY A 636 21.87 -5.73 40.61
C GLY A 636 20.53 -5.77 41.32
N THR A 637 19.47 -5.17 40.76
CA THR A 637 18.13 -5.12 41.38
C THR A 637 17.53 -6.51 41.59
N LEU A 638 17.20 -6.83 42.84
CA LEU A 638 16.50 -8.06 43.23
C LEU A 638 15.00 -7.89 42.98
N THR A 639 14.48 -8.66 42.03
CA THR A 639 13.06 -8.66 41.64
C THR A 639 12.42 -9.98 42.07
N PRO A 640 11.43 -9.96 42.98
CA PRO A 640 10.72 -11.18 43.37
C PRO A 640 9.73 -11.61 42.28
N VAL A 641 9.74 -12.91 41.96
CA VAL A 641 8.89 -13.55 40.96
C VAL A 641 8.11 -14.67 41.62
N ALA A 642 6.78 -14.58 41.57
CA ALA A 642 5.88 -15.62 42.01
C ALA A 642 5.95 -16.82 41.05
N HIS A 643 6.13 -18.03 41.59
CA HIS A 643 5.86 -19.30 40.91
C HIS A 643 4.48 -19.79 41.31
N LEU A 644 3.69 -20.17 40.32
CA LEU A 644 2.26 -20.33 40.45
C LEU A 644 1.85 -21.72 39.99
N GLU A 645 0.81 -22.27 40.63
CA GLU A 645 0.08 -23.39 40.07
C GLU A 645 -0.48 -22.98 38.69
N PRO A 646 -0.24 -23.77 37.62
CA PRO A 646 -0.57 -23.34 36.26
C PRO A 646 -2.06 -23.00 36.10
N VAL A 647 -2.36 -21.76 35.70
CA VAL A 647 -3.73 -21.27 35.55
C VAL A 647 -3.95 -20.59 34.19
N PRO A 648 -5.06 -20.84 33.48
CA PRO A 648 -5.39 -20.11 32.26
C PRO A 648 -5.77 -18.65 32.59
N LEU A 649 -5.18 -17.68 31.89
CA LEU A 649 -5.45 -16.25 32.06
C LEU A 649 -5.38 -15.50 30.73
N GLY A 650 -6.54 -15.25 30.10
CA GLY A 650 -6.62 -14.61 28.78
C GLY A 650 -5.99 -15.47 27.68
N GLY A 651 -6.33 -16.76 27.64
CA GLY A 651 -5.81 -17.73 26.65
C GLY A 651 -4.45 -18.35 26.99
N VAL A 652 -3.59 -17.66 27.77
CA VAL A 652 -2.25 -18.19 28.12
C VAL A 652 -2.25 -18.88 29.48
N THR A 653 -1.54 -20.01 29.60
CA THR A 653 -1.32 -20.66 30.91
C THR A 653 -0.20 -19.97 31.68
N VAL A 654 -0.56 -19.25 32.73
CA VAL A 654 0.38 -18.51 33.59
C VAL A 654 0.96 -19.44 34.66
N LYS A 655 2.30 -19.57 34.66
CA LYS A 655 3.07 -20.30 35.69
C LYS A 655 3.96 -19.39 36.55
N ARG A 656 4.17 -18.14 36.12
CA ARG A 656 4.99 -17.14 36.80
C ARG A 656 4.35 -15.75 36.68
N ALA A 657 4.43 -14.94 37.73
CA ALA A 657 3.99 -13.54 37.72
C ALA A 657 4.99 -12.65 38.47
N THR A 658 5.03 -11.36 38.12
CA THR A 658 5.86 -10.40 38.86
C THR A 658 5.20 -9.99 40.18
N LEU A 659 6.01 -9.87 41.23
CA LEU A 659 5.66 -9.25 42.51
C LEU A 659 6.24 -7.83 42.67
N HIS A 660 6.90 -7.31 41.61
CA HIS A 660 7.56 -6.00 41.54
C HIS A 660 8.73 -5.80 42.52
N ASN A 661 8.48 -5.70 43.82
CA ASN A 661 9.48 -5.43 44.86
C ASN A 661 8.99 -5.90 46.25
N GLU A 662 9.82 -5.73 47.28
CA GLU A 662 9.49 -6.16 48.64
C GLU A 662 8.32 -5.36 49.26
N ASP A 663 8.19 -4.07 48.96
CA ASP A 663 7.12 -3.22 49.49
C ASP A 663 5.75 -3.61 48.93
N GLU A 664 5.68 -3.98 47.65
CA GLU A 664 4.47 -4.49 47.00
C GLU A 664 4.02 -5.82 47.63
N ILE A 665 4.96 -6.72 47.95
CA ILE A 665 4.69 -7.97 48.68
C ILE A 665 4.12 -7.66 50.08
N ARG A 666 4.75 -6.74 50.82
CA ARG A 666 4.31 -6.34 52.17
C ARG A 666 2.95 -5.63 52.14
N ARG A 667 2.73 -4.69 51.21
CA ARG A 667 1.46 -3.94 51.07
C ARG A 667 0.28 -4.84 50.72
N LYS A 668 0.52 -5.89 49.93
CA LYS A 668 -0.48 -6.90 49.55
C LYS A 668 -0.54 -8.10 50.50
N ASP A 669 0.29 -8.12 51.56
CA ASP A 669 0.51 -9.25 52.50
C ASP A 669 0.64 -10.60 51.78
N VAL A 670 1.42 -10.68 50.70
CA VAL A 670 1.58 -11.92 49.90
C VAL A 670 2.51 -12.90 50.60
N ARG A 671 2.03 -14.14 50.80
CA ARG A 671 2.73 -15.22 51.50
C ARG A 671 2.80 -16.49 50.64
N VAL A 672 3.90 -17.22 50.74
CA VAL A 672 4.06 -18.50 50.03
C VAL A 672 3.03 -19.50 50.56
N GLY A 673 2.23 -20.07 49.66
CA GLY A 673 1.07 -20.91 49.96
C GLY A 673 -0.28 -20.24 49.70
N ASP A 674 -0.33 -18.89 49.64
CA ASP A 674 -1.57 -18.12 49.43
C ASP A 674 -2.27 -18.47 48.11
N ARG A 675 -3.60 -18.29 48.08
CA ARG A 675 -4.33 -18.15 46.82
C ARG A 675 -4.30 -16.70 46.37
N VAL A 676 -3.58 -16.43 45.28
CA VAL A 676 -3.34 -15.09 44.75
C VAL A 676 -4.27 -14.78 43.58
N ILE A 677 -4.69 -13.51 43.49
CA ILE A 677 -5.43 -12.97 42.36
C ILE A 677 -4.40 -12.45 41.35
N LEU A 678 -4.43 -13.03 40.15
CA LEU A 678 -3.62 -12.62 39.02
C LEU A 678 -4.41 -11.69 38.11
N GLU A 679 -3.71 -10.70 37.58
CA GLU A 679 -4.19 -9.84 36.49
C GLU A 679 -3.14 -9.79 35.40
N ARG A 680 -3.55 -9.87 34.13
CA ARG A 680 -2.65 -9.67 33.00
C ARG A 680 -2.64 -8.18 32.66
N GLY A 681 -1.54 -7.49 32.96
CA GLY A 681 -1.42 -6.05 32.68
C GLY A 681 -1.31 -5.80 31.17
N GLY A 682 -2.45 -5.56 30.51
CA GLY A 682 -2.54 -5.64 29.06
C GLY A 682 -2.17 -7.04 28.55
N GLU A 683 -1.64 -7.13 27.33
CA GLU A 683 -1.39 -8.42 26.68
C GLU A 683 -0.10 -9.14 27.16
N VAL A 684 0.81 -8.51 27.90
CA VAL A 684 2.23 -8.97 27.93
C VAL A 684 2.70 -9.62 29.24
N ILE A 685 2.43 -9.05 30.42
CA ILE A 685 3.00 -9.54 31.69
C ILE A 685 1.92 -9.74 32.77
N PRO A 686 1.76 -10.95 33.34
CA PRO A 686 0.91 -11.18 34.49
C PRO A 686 1.57 -10.67 35.79
N LYS A 687 0.77 -10.01 36.62
CA LYS A 687 1.13 -9.46 37.94
C LYS A 687 0.18 -9.99 39.01
N VAL A 688 0.65 -10.10 40.25
CA VAL A 688 -0.22 -10.36 41.40
C VAL A 688 -0.85 -9.04 41.85
N VAL A 689 -2.18 -8.96 41.82
CA VAL A 689 -2.94 -7.78 42.26
C VAL A 689 -3.38 -7.86 43.71
N GLY A 690 -3.65 -9.06 44.23
CA GLY A 690 -4.05 -9.26 45.62
C GLY A 690 -4.03 -10.72 46.06
N VAL A 691 -4.50 -10.96 47.28
CA VAL A 691 -4.59 -12.28 47.93
C VAL A 691 -6.03 -12.55 48.35
N VAL A 692 -6.50 -13.77 48.16
CA VAL A 692 -7.78 -14.25 48.71
C VAL A 692 -7.54 -14.68 50.16
N THR A 693 -7.58 -13.73 51.09
CA THR A 693 -7.22 -13.95 52.50
C THR A 693 -8.20 -14.87 53.24
N SER A 694 -9.44 -14.99 52.77
CA SER A 694 -10.51 -15.83 53.36
C SER A 694 -10.28 -17.33 53.24
N VAL A 695 -9.39 -17.79 52.35
CA VAL A 695 -9.07 -19.22 52.15
C VAL A 695 -7.71 -19.61 52.74
N ARG A 696 -7.14 -18.79 53.61
CA ARG A 696 -5.88 -19.07 54.30
C ARG A 696 -6.03 -20.20 55.32
N THR A 697 -5.05 -21.08 55.32
CA THR A 697 -4.92 -22.24 56.23
C THR A 697 -4.13 -21.91 57.50
N GLY A 698 -3.39 -20.81 57.52
CA GLY A 698 -2.48 -20.43 58.61
C GLY A 698 -1.07 -21.00 58.47
N HIS A 699 -0.83 -21.87 57.48
CA HIS A 699 0.49 -22.45 57.19
C HIS A 699 1.31 -21.62 56.18
N GLU A 700 0.77 -20.50 55.68
CA GLU A 700 1.41 -19.68 54.65
C GLU A 700 2.62 -18.91 55.18
N LYS A 701 3.76 -18.99 54.48
CA LYS A 701 5.03 -18.42 54.92
C LYS A 701 5.22 -17.00 54.42
N ARG A 702 5.52 -16.05 55.31
CA ARG A 702 5.93 -14.69 54.94
C ARG A 702 7.22 -14.74 54.13
N PHE A 703 7.31 -13.86 53.12
CA PHE A 703 8.51 -13.66 52.33
C PHE A 703 9.34 -12.51 52.90
N GLU A 704 10.65 -12.72 52.98
CA GLU A 704 11.64 -11.69 53.29
C GLU A 704 12.66 -11.64 52.14
N MET A 705 13.09 -10.43 51.76
CA MET A 705 14.14 -10.28 50.76
C MET A 705 15.46 -10.82 51.33
N PRO A 706 16.22 -11.69 50.60
CA PRO A 706 17.46 -12.24 51.11
C PRO A 706 18.50 -11.14 51.34
N LYS A 707 19.23 -11.24 52.45
CA LYS A 707 20.30 -10.30 52.84
C LYS A 707 21.55 -10.41 51.96
N ASP A 708 21.72 -11.57 51.32
CA ASP A 708 22.81 -11.88 50.41
C ASP A 708 22.27 -12.26 49.02
N CYS A 709 23.00 -11.89 47.98
CA CYS A 709 22.59 -12.10 46.60
C CYS A 709 22.52 -13.60 46.28
N PRO A 710 21.36 -14.13 45.82
CA PRO A 710 21.18 -15.57 45.58
C PRO A 710 22.05 -16.13 44.44
N VAL A 711 22.72 -15.27 43.67
CA VAL A 711 23.59 -15.66 42.55
C VAL A 711 25.08 -15.61 42.89
N CYS A 712 25.51 -14.71 43.79
CA CYS A 712 26.93 -14.44 44.01
C CYS A 712 27.34 -14.22 45.48
N GLY A 713 26.43 -14.43 46.44
CA GLY A 713 26.68 -14.23 47.88
C GLY A 713 27.05 -12.80 48.29
N GLY A 714 26.98 -11.82 47.38
CA GLY A 714 27.31 -10.43 47.67
C GLY A 714 26.20 -9.74 48.45
N ARG A 715 26.57 -8.88 49.40
CA ARG A 715 25.62 -8.17 50.28
C ARG A 715 24.55 -7.43 49.49
N VAL A 716 23.29 -7.63 49.89
CA VAL A 716 22.14 -6.88 49.39
C VAL A 716 22.00 -5.61 50.22
N VAL A 717 21.89 -4.47 49.53
CA VAL A 717 21.67 -3.15 50.12
C VAL A 717 20.44 -2.54 49.50
N ARG A 718 19.65 -1.84 50.32
CA ARG A 718 18.52 -1.02 49.91
C ARG A 718 18.83 0.41 50.38
N GLU A 719 18.93 1.34 49.44
CA GLU A 719 19.23 2.74 49.71
C GLU A 719 18.00 3.43 50.32
N GLU A 720 18.22 4.41 51.19
CA GLU A 720 17.16 5.16 51.85
C GLU A 720 16.33 5.95 50.83
N GLY A 721 15.00 5.87 50.94
CA GLY A 721 14.08 6.42 49.94
C GLY A 721 13.83 5.54 48.70
N GLU A 722 14.57 4.45 48.49
CA GLU A 722 14.36 3.56 47.35
C GLU A 722 13.56 2.29 47.67
N ALA A 723 12.68 1.88 46.75
CA ALA A 723 11.88 0.65 46.84
C ALA A 723 12.63 -0.64 46.40
N ALA A 724 13.83 -0.49 45.82
CA ALA A 724 14.55 -1.57 45.14
C ALA A 724 15.80 -2.03 45.91
N SER A 725 15.75 -3.24 46.46
CA SER A 725 16.93 -3.90 47.03
C SER A 725 17.90 -4.34 45.92
N ARG A 726 19.21 -4.19 46.11
CA ARG A 726 20.23 -4.47 45.09
C ARG A 726 21.42 -5.26 45.62
N CYS A 727 21.93 -6.17 44.80
CA CYS A 727 23.25 -6.76 44.95
C CYS A 727 24.33 -5.71 44.64
N THR A 728 25.18 -5.41 45.63
CA THR A 728 26.30 -4.45 45.50
C THR A 728 27.52 -5.01 44.76
N ASN A 729 27.60 -6.33 44.57
CA ASN A 729 28.71 -6.95 43.86
C ASN A 729 28.63 -6.72 42.35
N VAL A 730 29.38 -5.73 41.86
CA VAL A 730 29.54 -5.39 40.43
C VAL A 730 30.12 -6.52 39.57
N SER A 731 30.66 -7.58 40.18
CA SER A 731 31.15 -8.79 39.51
C SER A 731 30.15 -9.96 39.59
N CYS A 732 28.90 -9.70 39.99
CA CYS A 732 27.84 -10.70 40.02
C CYS A 732 27.60 -11.33 38.63
N PRO A 733 27.68 -12.66 38.47
CA PRO A 733 27.48 -13.31 37.17
C PRO A 733 26.12 -13.03 36.52
N ALA A 734 25.04 -12.85 37.30
CA ALA A 734 23.73 -12.46 36.76
C ALA A 734 23.73 -11.03 36.20
N GLN A 735 24.41 -10.08 36.85
CA GLN A 735 24.55 -8.72 36.32
C GLN A 735 25.33 -8.78 34.99
N LEU A 736 26.47 -9.47 34.96
CA LEU A 736 27.28 -9.64 33.76
C LEU A 736 26.51 -10.27 32.59
N LYS A 737 25.78 -11.37 32.85
CA LYS A 737 24.89 -12.01 31.86
C LYS A 737 23.87 -11.03 31.30
N ARG A 738 23.14 -10.31 32.17
CA ARG A 738 22.13 -9.34 31.75
C ARG A 738 22.73 -8.13 31.03
N THR A 739 23.93 -7.69 31.39
CA THR A 739 24.65 -6.61 30.69
C THR A 739 25.03 -7.02 29.28
N ILE A 740 25.51 -8.25 29.06
CA ILE A 740 25.87 -8.75 27.73
C ILE A 740 24.61 -8.98 26.87
N GLU A 741 23.55 -9.59 27.43
CA GLU A 741 22.23 -9.72 26.76
C GLU A 741 21.67 -8.36 26.33
N TYR A 742 21.80 -7.35 27.20
CA TYR A 742 21.32 -5.99 26.94
C TYR A 742 22.18 -5.27 25.89
N PHE A 743 23.51 -5.39 25.96
CA PHE A 743 24.44 -4.79 25.02
C PHE A 743 24.21 -5.27 23.58
N GLY A 744 24.01 -6.58 23.39
CA GLY A 744 23.68 -7.17 22.09
C GLY A 744 22.22 -6.96 21.63
N GLY A 745 21.35 -6.40 22.46
CA GLY A 745 19.93 -6.25 22.16
C GLY A 745 19.63 -5.36 20.94
N ARG A 746 18.46 -5.57 20.31
CA ARG A 746 18.03 -4.91 19.05
C ARG A 746 18.05 -3.38 19.08
N SER A 747 17.86 -2.77 20.25
CA SER A 747 17.90 -1.31 20.43
C SER A 747 19.28 -0.77 20.84
N ALA A 748 20.19 -1.67 21.19
CA ALA A 748 21.58 -1.42 21.54
C ALA A 748 22.47 -1.76 20.32
N MET A 749 23.48 -2.62 20.46
CA MET A 749 24.41 -2.94 19.37
C MET A 749 23.81 -3.84 18.28
N ASP A 750 22.64 -4.44 18.52
CA ASP A 750 21.87 -5.17 17.50
C ASP A 750 22.67 -6.34 16.91
N ILE A 751 23.11 -7.22 17.83
CA ILE A 751 23.92 -8.41 17.56
C ILE A 751 22.99 -9.62 17.44
N GLU A 752 22.61 -9.93 16.20
CA GLU A 752 21.79 -11.11 15.90
C GLU A 752 22.47 -12.42 16.35
N ASN A 753 21.66 -13.42 16.68
CA ASN A 753 22.07 -14.74 17.19
C ASN A 753 22.71 -14.74 18.60
N LEU A 754 22.95 -13.59 19.25
CA LEU A 754 23.45 -13.52 20.64
C LEU A 754 22.31 -13.72 21.67
N GLY A 755 21.68 -14.90 21.66
CA GLY A 755 20.56 -15.23 22.54
C GLY A 755 20.96 -15.52 24.00
N PRO A 756 20.03 -15.44 24.98
CA PRO A 756 20.29 -15.70 26.41
C PRO A 756 20.94 -17.06 26.74
N ALA A 757 20.70 -18.08 25.90
CA ALA A 757 21.34 -19.39 26.01
C ALA A 757 22.82 -19.33 25.60
N ILE A 758 23.13 -18.63 24.51
CA ILE A 758 24.51 -18.46 24.02
C ILE A 758 25.31 -17.59 24.99
N VAL A 759 24.76 -16.46 25.46
CA VAL A 759 25.41 -15.61 26.48
C VAL A 759 25.70 -16.42 27.76
N ALA A 760 24.78 -17.28 28.20
CA ALA A 760 25.01 -18.15 29.34
C ALA A 760 26.20 -19.10 29.11
N GLN A 761 26.26 -19.78 27.96
CA GLN A 761 27.36 -20.70 27.66
C GLN A 761 28.72 -20.00 27.53
N ILE A 762 28.77 -18.86 26.84
CA ILE A 762 30.01 -18.07 26.67
C ILE A 762 30.56 -17.65 28.05
N LEU A 763 29.68 -17.26 28.98
CA LEU A 763 30.05 -16.95 30.36
C LEU A 763 30.46 -18.17 31.19
N THR A 764 29.70 -19.28 31.11
CA THR A 764 30.05 -20.53 31.82
C THR A 764 31.41 -21.07 31.38
N LYS A 765 31.76 -20.94 30.09
CA LYS A 765 33.09 -21.29 29.57
C LYS A 765 34.17 -20.22 29.81
N GLY A 766 33.85 -19.10 30.46
CA GLY A 766 34.79 -18.03 30.77
C GLY A 766 35.36 -17.29 29.55
N LEU A 767 34.70 -17.38 28.38
CA LEU A 767 35.19 -16.81 27.13
C LEU A 767 35.09 -15.27 27.08
N VAL A 768 34.21 -14.67 27.89
CA VAL A 768 34.04 -13.22 28.05
C VAL A 768 33.91 -12.85 29.53
N LYS A 769 34.38 -11.65 29.91
CA LYS A 769 34.32 -11.11 31.28
C LYS A 769 33.61 -9.74 31.34
N ASP A 770 33.44 -9.10 30.20
CA ASP A 770 32.62 -7.92 29.97
C ASP A 770 32.08 -7.91 28.52
N ALA A 771 31.28 -6.90 28.16
CA ALA A 771 30.68 -6.80 26.83
C ALA A 771 31.70 -6.52 25.70
N ALA A 772 32.87 -5.97 26.01
CA ALA A 772 33.88 -5.68 24.99
C ALA A 772 34.64 -6.94 24.55
N ASP A 773 34.75 -7.94 25.43
CA ASP A 773 35.34 -9.24 25.09
C ASP A 773 34.57 -10.00 24.00
N LEU A 774 33.30 -9.63 23.72
CA LEU A 774 32.54 -10.17 22.57
C LEU A 774 33.30 -9.99 21.25
N TYR A 775 33.95 -8.83 21.06
CA TYR A 775 34.71 -8.50 19.86
C TYR A 775 36.08 -9.20 19.77
N ALA A 776 36.45 -9.99 20.79
CA ALA A 776 37.64 -10.84 20.82
C ALA A 776 37.30 -12.36 20.72
N LEU A 777 36.03 -12.70 20.49
CA LEU A 777 35.61 -14.06 20.17
C LEU A 777 36.05 -14.43 18.76
N THR A 778 36.47 -15.68 18.59
CA THR A 778 36.84 -16.26 17.29
C THR A 778 35.87 -17.39 16.94
N GLU A 779 35.76 -17.73 15.67
CA GLU A 779 34.82 -18.76 15.18
C GLU A 779 35.01 -20.10 15.91
N GLU A 780 36.26 -20.54 16.10
CA GLU A 780 36.61 -21.83 16.71
C GLU A 780 36.14 -21.91 18.17
N LYS A 781 36.27 -20.82 18.92
CA LYS A 781 35.77 -20.74 20.30
C LYS A 781 34.25 -20.85 20.37
N VAL A 782 33.56 -20.25 19.40
CA VAL A 782 32.09 -20.24 19.30
C VAL A 782 31.54 -21.58 18.79
N VAL A 783 32.22 -22.27 17.86
CA VAL A 783 31.86 -23.63 17.42
C VAL A 783 31.93 -24.64 18.57
N SER A 784 32.77 -24.41 19.59
CA SER A 784 32.82 -25.30 20.76
C SER A 784 31.52 -25.33 21.59
N LEU A 785 30.60 -24.39 21.39
CA LEU A 785 29.40 -24.22 22.21
C LEU A 785 28.31 -25.24 21.85
N GLU A 786 27.51 -25.65 22.83
CA GLU A 786 26.40 -26.57 22.63
C GLU A 786 25.38 -25.98 21.65
N ARG A 787 25.04 -26.77 20.63
CA ARG A 787 24.14 -26.42 19.52
C ARG A 787 24.63 -25.30 18.59
N MET A 788 25.94 -24.98 18.60
CA MET A 788 26.56 -24.08 17.61
C MET A 788 27.32 -24.87 16.54
N GLY A 789 26.74 -24.98 15.34
CA GLY A 789 27.49 -25.43 14.15
C GLY A 789 28.28 -24.30 13.51
N GLU A 790 29.26 -24.62 12.66
CA GLU A 790 30.13 -23.65 11.96
C GLU A 790 29.38 -22.48 11.33
N LYS A 791 28.26 -22.76 10.65
CA LYS A 791 27.44 -21.71 10.02
C LYS A 791 26.82 -20.75 11.04
N SER A 792 26.36 -21.27 12.19
CA SER A 792 25.80 -20.44 13.27
C SER A 792 26.90 -19.63 13.98
N ALA A 793 28.09 -20.21 14.13
CA ALA A 793 29.26 -19.50 14.65
C ALA A 793 29.67 -18.34 13.72
N ARG A 794 29.80 -18.58 12.41
CA ARG A 794 30.06 -17.53 11.40
C ARG A 794 29.01 -16.43 11.43
N ASN A 795 27.74 -16.78 11.48
CA ASN A 795 26.65 -15.79 11.56
C ASN A 795 26.76 -14.92 12.82
N LEU A 796 27.12 -15.49 13.97
CA LEU A 796 27.31 -14.74 15.21
C LEU A 796 28.55 -13.81 15.14
N ILE A 797 29.69 -14.32 14.66
CA ILE A 797 30.90 -13.49 14.49
C ILE A 797 30.65 -12.35 13.49
N ALA A 798 29.99 -12.61 12.36
CA ALA A 798 29.60 -11.59 11.40
C ALA A 798 28.63 -10.55 11.98
N ALA A 799 27.68 -10.96 12.83
CA ALA A 799 26.78 -10.04 13.54
C ALA A 799 27.51 -9.19 14.59
N ILE A 800 28.50 -9.74 15.29
CA ILE A 800 29.38 -9.00 16.20
C ILE A 800 30.19 -7.97 15.41
N GLU A 801 30.82 -8.36 14.30
CA GLU A 801 31.62 -7.45 13.46
C GLU A 801 30.76 -6.32 12.87
N GLY A 802 29.61 -6.65 12.28
CA GLY A 802 28.64 -5.68 11.75
C GLY A 802 27.99 -4.77 12.79
N SER A 803 28.16 -5.06 14.09
CA SER A 803 27.72 -4.18 15.18
C SER A 803 28.68 -3.02 15.45
N LYS A 804 29.92 -3.03 14.93
CA LYS A 804 30.90 -1.96 15.15
C LYS A 804 30.46 -0.62 14.58
N ASP A 805 29.73 -0.63 13.46
CA ASP A 805 29.29 0.57 12.73
C ASP A 805 28.02 1.25 13.28
N ARG A 806 27.44 0.74 14.38
CA ARG A 806 26.20 1.31 14.95
C ARG A 806 26.41 2.76 15.40
N PRO A 807 25.40 3.65 15.25
CA PRO A 807 25.50 5.05 15.66
C PRO A 807 25.86 5.23 17.14
N LEU A 808 26.48 6.36 17.49
CA LEU A 808 26.91 6.64 18.87
C LEU A 808 25.78 6.53 19.89
N SER A 809 24.55 6.91 19.53
CA SER A 809 23.37 6.78 20.39
C SER A 809 23.09 5.34 20.80
N ARG A 810 23.30 4.36 19.90
CA ARG A 810 23.16 2.93 20.21
C ARG A 810 24.25 2.44 21.15
N LEU A 811 25.49 2.91 20.98
CA LEU A 811 26.58 2.60 21.91
C LEU A 811 26.30 3.18 23.32
N VAL A 812 25.96 4.47 23.41
CA VAL A 812 25.63 5.13 24.70
C VAL A 812 24.48 4.41 25.41
N PHE A 813 23.45 3.98 24.65
CA PHE A 813 22.37 3.15 25.19
C PHE A 813 22.86 1.76 25.65
N ALA A 814 23.75 1.11 24.88
CA ALA A 814 24.27 -0.24 25.13
C ALA A 814 25.14 -0.33 26.41
N LEU A 815 25.84 0.75 26.78
CA LEU A 815 26.61 0.85 28.03
C LEU A 815 25.74 0.68 29.29
N GLY A 816 24.42 0.84 29.17
CA GLY A 816 23.48 0.54 30.26
C GLY A 816 23.56 1.52 31.44
N ILE A 817 24.02 2.76 31.19
CA ILE A 817 24.15 3.83 32.17
C ILE A 817 22.81 4.03 32.91
N ARG A 818 22.86 4.21 34.24
CA ARG A 818 21.68 4.34 35.09
C ARG A 818 20.87 5.59 34.64
N HIS A 819 19.55 5.44 34.57
CA HIS A 819 18.59 6.45 34.05
C HIS A 819 18.68 6.81 32.55
N VAL A 820 19.69 6.36 31.80
CA VAL A 820 19.81 6.64 30.36
C VAL A 820 18.95 5.67 29.55
N GLY A 821 17.85 6.17 28.97
CA GLY A 821 17.03 5.47 27.99
C GLY A 821 17.48 5.75 26.54
N VAL A 822 16.81 5.15 25.56
CA VAL A 822 17.11 5.35 24.12
C VAL A 822 17.09 6.84 23.75
N ARG A 823 16.02 7.57 24.13
CA ARG A 823 15.88 9.01 23.91
C ARG A 823 17.02 9.82 24.55
N THR A 824 17.38 9.52 25.79
CA THR A 824 18.48 10.18 26.49
C THR A 824 19.82 9.92 25.78
N ALA A 825 20.05 8.69 25.30
CA ALA A 825 21.24 8.32 24.56
C ALA A 825 21.32 9.01 23.17
N GLU A 826 20.19 9.22 22.50
CA GLU A 826 20.09 10.05 21.28
C GLU A 826 20.48 11.50 21.57
N ILE A 827 19.86 12.12 22.58
CA ILE A 827 20.15 13.50 23.00
C ILE A 827 21.64 13.68 23.34
N LEU A 828 22.22 12.75 24.12
CA LEU A 828 23.63 12.77 24.47
C LEU A 828 24.54 12.61 23.24
N ALA A 829 24.24 11.66 22.35
CA ALA A 829 25.00 11.48 21.12
C ALA A 829 24.89 12.71 20.19
N ASP A 830 23.72 13.32 20.09
CA ASP A 830 23.50 14.54 19.29
C ASP A 830 24.19 15.77 19.87
N ARG A 831 24.28 15.87 21.20
CA ARG A 831 24.94 16.97 21.91
C ARG A 831 26.46 16.85 21.88
N PHE A 832 27.01 15.68 22.23
CA PHE A 832 28.44 15.48 22.47
C PHE A 832 29.20 14.90 21.26
N ARG A 833 28.53 14.19 20.34
CA ARG A 833 29.06 13.66 19.06
C ARG A 833 30.24 12.68 19.13
N SER A 834 30.89 12.51 20.27
CA SER A 834 31.82 11.42 20.57
C SER A 834 31.65 10.94 22.00
N ILE A 835 31.97 9.66 22.23
CA ILE A 835 32.00 9.07 23.57
C ILE A 835 33.00 9.79 24.48
N ASP A 836 34.06 10.32 23.88
CA ASP A 836 35.19 10.93 24.56
C ASP A 836 34.89 12.37 25.00
N ALA A 837 34.03 13.08 24.27
CA ALA A 837 33.45 14.35 24.71
C ALA A 837 32.45 14.11 25.86
N LEU A 838 31.56 13.11 25.71
CA LEU A 838 30.60 12.72 26.76
C LEU A 838 31.31 12.29 28.06
N ARG A 839 32.42 11.55 27.96
CA ARG A 839 33.26 11.11 29.09
C ARG A 839 33.92 12.26 29.85
N ARG A 840 34.17 13.39 29.19
CA ARG A 840 34.80 14.58 29.80
C ARG A 840 33.78 15.57 30.37
N ALA A 841 32.51 15.43 30.04
CA ALA A 841 31.45 16.32 30.50
C ALA A 841 31.24 16.19 32.01
N GLY A 842 31.23 17.33 32.71
CA GLY A 842 30.88 17.39 34.13
C GLY A 842 29.37 17.27 34.35
N ALA A 843 28.95 16.99 35.59
CA ALA A 843 27.52 16.92 35.94
C ALA A 843 26.77 18.21 35.58
N GLU A 844 27.35 19.38 35.80
CA GLU A 844 26.76 20.69 35.42
C GLU A 844 26.57 20.84 33.89
N GLU A 845 27.52 20.36 33.09
CA GLU A 845 27.40 20.40 31.62
C GLU A 845 26.33 19.42 31.13
N LEU A 846 26.23 18.25 31.75
CA LEU A 846 25.22 17.24 31.47
C LEU A 846 23.80 17.70 31.86
N GLU A 847 23.65 18.41 32.99
CA GLU A 847 22.39 19.01 33.43
C GLU A 847 21.96 20.21 32.56
N SER A 848 22.92 20.88 31.89
CA SER A 848 22.59 21.95 30.92
C SER A 848 21.92 21.45 29.62
N VAL A 849 21.77 20.12 29.47
CA VAL A 849 21.16 19.50 28.29
C VAL A 849 19.66 19.31 28.51
N GLU A 850 18.86 19.75 27.53
CA GLU A 850 17.40 19.61 27.55
C GLU A 850 16.97 18.14 27.76
N GLU A 851 15.92 17.92 28.56
CA GLU A 851 15.47 16.61 29.08
C GLU A 851 16.41 15.90 30.08
N ILE A 852 17.56 16.45 30.49
CA ILE A 852 18.49 15.83 31.46
C ILE A 852 18.47 16.55 32.81
N GLY A 853 17.88 15.90 33.84
CA GLY A 853 17.90 16.41 35.22
C GLY A 853 19.14 15.98 36.03
N PRO A 854 19.37 16.59 37.21
CA PRO A 854 20.60 16.42 38.01
C PRO A 854 20.90 14.97 38.39
N ILE A 855 19.87 14.17 38.70
CA ILE A 855 20.02 12.73 39.03
C ILE A 855 20.61 11.96 37.83
N VAL A 856 20.20 12.29 36.61
CA VAL A 856 20.66 11.64 35.38
C VAL A 856 22.07 12.11 35.03
N ALA A 857 22.31 13.42 35.13
CA ALA A 857 23.62 14.03 34.93
C ALA A 857 24.69 13.44 35.85
N GLN A 858 24.40 13.33 37.15
CA GLN A 858 25.30 12.75 38.14
C GLN A 858 25.56 11.25 37.85
N ALA A 859 24.51 10.48 37.54
CA ALA A 859 24.64 9.06 37.21
C ALA A 859 25.51 8.80 35.95
N ILE A 860 25.48 9.70 34.97
CA ILE A 860 26.36 9.65 33.79
C ILE A 860 27.80 9.98 34.18
N ALA A 861 28.02 11.06 34.93
CA ALA A 861 29.35 11.49 35.35
C ALA A 861 30.06 10.40 36.19
N ASP A 862 29.35 9.76 37.11
CA ASP A 862 29.91 8.70 37.95
C ASP A 862 30.18 7.40 37.16
N HIS A 863 29.36 7.08 36.16
CA HIS A 863 29.63 5.95 35.27
C HIS A 863 30.97 6.11 34.52
N PHE A 864 31.30 7.32 34.05
CA PHE A 864 32.55 7.59 33.34
C PHE A 864 33.77 7.80 34.26
N ARG A 865 33.56 8.07 35.56
CA ARG A 865 34.62 8.10 36.59
C ARG A 865 35.06 6.70 37.03
N GLU A 866 34.17 5.72 37.00
CA GLU A 866 34.45 4.33 37.41
C GLU A 866 35.53 3.68 36.51
N PRO A 867 36.73 3.36 37.05
CA PRO A 867 37.85 2.85 36.25
C PRO A 867 37.55 1.57 35.46
N ARG A 868 36.63 0.72 35.92
CA ARG A 868 36.23 -0.48 35.18
C ARG A 868 35.48 -0.14 33.89
N ASN A 869 34.61 0.88 33.90
CA ASN A 869 33.85 1.29 32.72
C ASN A 869 34.79 1.93 31.69
N VAL A 870 35.76 2.73 32.13
CA VAL A 870 36.82 3.29 31.26
C VAL A 870 37.58 2.17 30.54
N LYS A 871 37.98 1.10 31.24
CA LYS A 871 38.64 -0.07 30.61
C LYS A 871 37.78 -0.79 29.57
N VAL A 872 36.46 -0.84 29.76
CA VAL A 872 35.52 -1.40 28.77
C VAL A 872 35.48 -0.51 27.52
N LEU A 873 35.43 0.81 27.68
CA LEU A 873 35.47 1.75 26.55
C LEU A 873 36.76 1.63 25.74
N GLU A 874 37.92 1.58 26.40
CA GLU A 874 39.22 1.38 25.73
C GLU A 874 39.28 0.05 24.96
N LYS A 875 38.67 -1.03 25.48
CA LYS A 875 38.57 -2.30 24.75
C LYS A 875 37.69 -2.18 23.52
N LEU A 876 36.52 -1.54 23.63
CA LEU A 876 35.60 -1.32 22.51
C LEU A 876 36.24 -0.45 21.42
N GLU A 877 36.99 0.59 21.81
CA GLU A 877 37.72 1.46 20.88
C GLU A 877 38.82 0.67 20.15
N ARG A 878 39.63 -0.10 20.88
CA ARG A 878 40.64 -1.01 20.31
C ARG A 878 40.03 -2.10 19.41
N ALA A 879 38.78 -2.49 19.64
CA ALA A 879 38.03 -3.42 18.79
C ALA A 879 37.49 -2.77 17.50
N GLY A 880 37.58 -1.44 17.36
CA GLY A 880 37.08 -0.70 16.20
C GLY A 880 35.60 -0.32 16.26
N VAL A 881 34.96 -0.35 17.44
CA VAL A 881 33.58 0.13 17.61
C VAL A 881 33.52 1.65 17.39
N ARG A 882 32.48 2.11 16.70
CA ARG A 882 32.27 3.52 16.36
C ARG A 882 32.08 4.42 17.59
N MET A 883 33.14 5.13 17.96
CA MET A 883 33.19 6.06 19.12
C MET A 883 32.75 7.50 18.81
N LYS A 884 32.47 7.83 17.55
CA LYS A 884 32.17 9.18 17.06
C LYS A 884 31.14 9.14 15.94
N ASP A 885 30.32 10.18 15.83
CA ASP A 885 29.44 10.40 14.68
C ASP A 885 29.99 11.51 13.78
N GLU A 886 30.26 11.16 12.52
CA GLU A 886 30.78 12.12 11.53
C GLU A 886 29.68 12.99 10.92
N ARG A 887 30.07 14.21 10.55
CA ARG A 887 29.18 15.32 10.20
C ARG A 887 28.49 15.11 8.84
N LYS A 888 27.22 14.71 8.84
CA LYS A 888 26.33 14.93 7.67
C LYS A 888 25.58 16.26 7.77
N LEU A 889 26.32 17.35 7.66
CA LEU A 889 25.77 18.64 7.25
C LEU A 889 26.07 18.84 5.76
N ALA A 890 25.09 18.52 4.92
CA ALA A 890 25.04 19.12 3.59
C ALA A 890 24.74 20.62 3.80
N PRO A 891 25.59 21.55 3.33
CA PRO A 891 25.26 22.96 3.40
C PRO A 891 24.10 23.23 2.45
N ARG A 892 22.94 23.64 2.97
CA ARG A 892 21.95 24.32 2.15
C ARG A 892 22.51 25.72 1.84
N SER A 893 22.88 25.95 0.59
CA SER A 893 23.23 27.28 0.10
C SER A 893 22.04 28.21 0.29
N GLY A 894 22.19 29.25 1.13
CA GLY A 894 21.14 30.26 1.34
C GLY A 894 21.03 30.85 2.74
N GLN A 895 21.67 30.28 3.78
CA GLN A 895 21.50 30.76 5.16
C GLN A 895 21.98 32.21 5.37
N THR A 896 21.01 33.13 5.50
CA THR A 896 21.22 34.58 5.56
C THR A 896 21.58 35.10 6.96
N LEU A 897 21.26 34.36 8.02
CA LEU A 897 21.42 34.77 9.42
C LEU A 897 22.54 34.02 10.16
N ALA A 898 23.39 33.30 9.43
CA ALA A 898 24.47 32.48 9.96
C ALA A 898 25.34 33.23 11.00
N GLY A 899 25.33 32.73 12.24
CA GLY A 899 26.15 33.28 13.34
C GLY A 899 25.61 34.56 13.99
N LYS A 900 24.42 35.05 13.62
CA LYS A 900 23.78 36.24 14.22
C LYS A 900 22.92 35.89 15.44
N THR A 901 22.99 36.72 16.48
CA THR A 901 22.23 36.53 17.74
C THR A 901 21.06 37.51 17.86
N PHE A 902 19.85 36.97 18.02
CA PHE A 902 18.59 37.70 18.13
C PHE A 902 17.98 37.60 19.54
N VAL A 903 17.30 38.66 19.98
CA VAL A 903 16.43 38.69 21.17
C VAL A 903 15.08 39.27 20.76
N PHE A 904 13.97 38.69 21.19
CA PHE A 904 12.63 39.20 20.93
C PHE A 904 12.05 39.93 22.15
N THR A 905 11.39 41.07 21.94
CA THR A 905 10.69 41.83 22.97
C THR A 905 9.43 42.52 22.44
N GLY A 906 8.48 42.80 23.33
CA GLY A 906 7.11 43.18 22.94
C GLY A 906 6.28 42.01 22.38
N THR A 907 5.05 42.31 22.00
CA THR A 907 4.12 41.44 21.29
C THR A 907 4.38 41.55 19.79
N ILE A 908 4.70 40.43 19.16
CA ILE A 908 4.91 40.32 17.71
C ILE A 908 3.79 39.46 17.11
N SER A 909 3.46 39.70 15.84
CA SER A 909 2.30 39.10 15.17
C SER A 909 2.47 37.63 14.77
N ILE A 910 3.71 37.11 14.82
CA ILE A 910 4.02 35.67 14.78
C ILE A 910 4.30 35.12 16.19
N PRO A 911 3.94 33.87 16.50
CA PRO A 911 4.38 33.18 17.71
C PRO A 911 5.90 33.27 17.90
N ARG A 912 6.37 33.57 19.11
CA ARG A 912 7.82 33.69 19.39
C ARG A 912 8.60 32.41 19.10
N GLU A 913 7.95 31.25 19.21
CA GLU A 913 8.52 29.95 18.86
C GLU A 913 8.76 29.82 17.34
N GLU A 914 7.82 30.31 16.52
CA GLU A 914 7.94 30.37 15.07
C GLU A 914 9.01 31.38 14.65
N ALA A 915 9.02 32.59 15.24
CA ALA A 915 10.07 33.58 15.04
C ALA A 915 11.46 33.03 15.38
N ALA A 916 11.56 32.23 16.46
CA ALA A 916 12.79 31.57 16.84
C ALA A 916 13.16 30.40 15.92
N ALA A 917 12.18 29.68 15.36
CA ALA A 917 12.40 28.66 14.34
C ALA A 917 12.93 29.28 13.04
N MET A 918 12.39 30.42 12.60
CA MET A 918 12.88 31.19 11.43
C MET A 918 14.35 31.58 11.61
N VAL A 919 14.71 32.19 12.75
CA VAL A 919 16.12 32.52 13.07
C VAL A 919 17.02 31.28 13.01
N LYS A 920 16.60 30.17 13.63
CA LYS A 920 17.37 28.92 13.66
C LYS A 920 17.51 28.28 12.27
N SER A 921 16.47 28.34 11.43
CA SER A 921 16.49 27.78 10.07
C SER A 921 17.48 28.50 9.15
N GLU A 922 17.63 29.81 9.32
CA GLU A 922 18.58 30.66 8.62
C GLU A 922 19.98 30.69 9.26
N GLY A 923 20.25 29.83 10.26
CA GLY A 923 21.58 29.66 10.87
C GLY A 923 21.91 30.65 12.01
N GLY A 924 20.93 31.45 12.46
CA GLY A 924 21.05 32.35 13.59
C GLY A 924 20.77 31.69 14.95
N LYS A 925 21.06 32.42 16.02
CA LYS A 925 20.83 32.03 17.41
C LYS A 925 19.81 32.96 18.06
N VAL A 926 18.93 32.42 18.91
CA VAL A 926 18.02 33.21 19.75
C VAL A 926 18.45 33.10 21.21
N THR A 927 18.33 34.20 21.94
CA THR A 927 18.63 34.29 23.38
C THR A 927 17.59 35.17 24.08
N ASP A 928 17.31 34.90 25.36
CA ASP A 928 16.32 35.69 26.12
C ASP A 928 16.87 36.97 26.75
N SER A 929 18.19 37.13 26.84
CA SER A 929 18.84 38.27 27.48
C SER A 929 19.61 39.13 26.47
N VAL A 930 19.44 40.44 26.57
CA VAL A 930 20.21 41.41 25.77
C VAL A 930 21.60 41.59 26.39
N SER A 931 22.64 41.41 25.58
CA SER A 931 24.05 41.53 25.95
C SER A 931 24.83 42.28 24.86
N LYS A 932 26.08 42.68 25.12
CA LYS A 932 26.98 43.23 24.08
C LYS A 932 27.30 42.27 22.93
N LYS A 933 26.93 40.98 23.03
CA LYS A 933 27.08 39.96 21.98
C LYS A 933 25.79 39.70 21.20
N THR A 934 24.70 40.41 21.53
CA THR A 934 23.45 40.37 20.76
C THR A 934 23.62 41.25 19.52
N ASP A 935 23.34 40.72 18.32
CA ASP A 935 23.38 41.51 17.08
C ASP A 935 22.10 42.32 16.88
N TYR A 936 20.95 41.71 17.15
CA TYR A 936 19.63 42.26 16.86
C TYR A 936 18.65 42.09 18.03
N VAL A 937 17.88 43.12 18.32
CA VAL A 937 16.70 43.04 19.18
C VAL A 937 15.46 43.35 18.35
N VAL A 938 14.60 42.35 18.17
CA VAL A 938 13.33 42.49 17.44
C VAL A 938 12.29 43.06 18.40
N VAL A 939 11.71 44.19 18.01
CA VAL A 939 10.79 44.99 18.81
C VAL A 939 9.38 44.91 18.22
N GLY A 940 8.44 44.35 18.99
CA GLY A 940 7.01 44.39 18.74
C GLY A 940 6.28 45.48 19.53
N GLU A 941 4.96 45.41 19.57
CA GLU A 941 4.09 46.30 20.36
C GLU A 941 4.33 46.11 21.87
N ASP A 942 4.14 47.16 22.67
CA ASP A 942 4.51 47.21 24.10
C ASP A 942 5.91 46.65 24.43
N PRO A 943 6.99 47.25 23.90
CA PRO A 943 8.35 46.82 24.19
C PRO A 943 8.71 47.06 25.66
N GLY A 944 8.79 45.99 26.43
CA GLY A 944 9.29 46.02 27.80
C GLY A 944 10.80 46.34 27.89
N SER A 945 11.31 46.31 29.13
CA SER A 945 12.66 46.75 29.54
C SER A 945 13.87 46.19 28.76
N LYS A 946 13.69 45.15 27.92
CA LYS A 946 14.73 44.66 27.00
C LYS A 946 15.04 45.65 25.88
N ALA A 947 14.08 46.45 25.41
CA ALA A 947 14.31 47.46 24.37
C ALA A 947 15.18 48.62 24.88
N ASP A 948 14.97 49.06 26.11
CA ASP A 948 15.77 50.10 26.76
C ASP A 948 17.18 49.58 27.08
N LYS A 949 17.29 48.33 27.51
CA LYS A 949 18.57 47.64 27.68
C LYS A 949 19.35 47.48 26.36
N ALA A 950 18.66 47.32 25.23
CA ALA A 950 19.29 47.32 23.90
C ALA A 950 19.88 48.69 23.54
N ARG A 951 19.10 49.76 23.75
CA ARG A 951 19.56 51.15 23.55
C ARG A 951 20.76 51.49 24.43
N ALA A 952 20.72 51.14 25.72
CA ALA A 952 21.82 51.38 26.66
C ALA A 952 23.11 50.58 26.34
N LEU A 953 23.01 49.46 25.63
CA LEU A 953 24.15 48.63 25.22
C LEU A 953 24.62 48.87 23.78
N GLY A 954 23.96 49.78 23.04
CA GLY A 954 24.29 50.07 21.62
C GLY A 954 23.92 48.94 20.65
N VAL A 955 23.01 48.02 21.04
CA VAL A 955 22.59 46.89 20.21
C VAL A 955 21.52 47.34 19.21
N LYS A 956 21.62 46.90 17.96
CA LYS A 956 20.69 47.31 16.90
C LYS A 956 19.28 46.76 17.17
N THR A 957 18.32 47.67 17.29
CA THR A 957 16.89 47.35 17.35
C THR A 957 16.31 47.33 15.93
N ILE A 958 15.44 46.36 15.65
CA ILE A 958 14.73 46.23 14.37
C ILE A 958 13.25 45.92 14.62
N ASP A 959 12.36 46.30 13.71
CA ASP A 959 10.95 45.94 13.78
C ASP A 959 10.68 44.54 13.21
N GLU A 960 9.44 44.06 13.35
CA GLU A 960 9.06 42.74 12.85
C GLU A 960 9.11 42.62 11.31
N LYS A 961 8.89 43.73 10.57
CA LYS A 961 8.92 43.72 9.11
C LYS A 961 10.35 43.58 8.60
N GLU A 962 11.29 44.30 9.20
CA GLU A 962 12.71 44.19 8.91
C GLU A 962 13.26 42.82 9.35
N PHE A 963 12.78 42.26 10.46
CA PHE A 963 13.07 40.87 10.84
C PHE A 963 12.65 39.87 9.74
N ARG A 964 11.40 39.92 9.24
CA ARG A 964 10.94 39.01 8.17
C ARG A 964 11.72 39.17 6.87
N ARG A 965 12.14 40.40 6.53
CA ARG A 965 13.03 40.68 5.38
C ARG A 965 14.41 40.03 5.56
N LEU A 966 14.97 40.09 6.76
CA LEU A 966 16.25 39.47 7.10
C LEU A 966 16.16 37.94 7.16
N ALA A 967 15.01 37.38 7.54
CA ALA A 967 14.71 35.95 7.55
C ALA A 967 14.09 35.43 6.22
N GLY A 968 14.40 36.07 5.09
CA GLY A 968 14.08 35.58 3.73
C GLY A 968 12.60 35.47 3.36
N SER A 969 11.68 36.05 4.13
CA SER A 969 10.25 35.73 4.06
C SER A 969 9.39 36.82 3.40
N GLN A 970 9.57 37.04 2.09
CA GLN A 970 8.56 37.67 1.21
C GLN A 970 8.66 37.14 -0.24
N PRO A 971 7.55 37.11 -1.00
CA PRO A 971 7.57 36.77 -2.43
C PRO A 971 8.32 37.84 -3.24
N PRO A 972 8.87 37.49 -4.42
CA PRO A 972 9.65 38.43 -5.23
C PRO A 972 8.79 39.61 -5.67
N ALA A 973 9.29 40.82 -5.42
CA ALA A 973 8.74 42.04 -6.02
C ALA A 973 8.92 41.97 -7.54
N GLY A 974 7.85 42.23 -8.29
CA GLY A 974 7.70 41.75 -9.66
C GLY A 974 8.68 42.34 -10.68
N ARG A 975 9.07 41.48 -11.63
CA ARG A 975 9.42 41.79 -13.02
C ARG A 975 9.18 40.56 -13.89
#